data_AF-A0AAE1AC69-F1
#
_entry.id   AF-A0AAE1AC69-F1
#
_cell.length_a   1.000
_cell.length_b   1.000
_cell.length_c   1.000
_cell.angle_alpha   90.00
_cell.angle_beta   90.00
_cell.angle_gamma   90.00
#
_symmetry.space_group_name_H-M   'P 1'
#
loop_
_entity.id
_entity.type
_entity.pdbx_description
1 polymer ?
#
loop_
_entity_poly.entity_id
_entity_poly.type
_entity_poly.pdbx_seq_one_letter_code
_entity_poly.pdbx_strand_id
1 'polypeptide(L)'
;MDGKHRQLLIHCANILDCYNAGTTGLEEHFDNYLYNNRIQDEDDITFLREVFSGCVRYGAVLRVVVDGFYVREGRHVLRSNQNLFHVLSYLALFRLDELGVAHYRKFITAVELKQAYKFHHFFFDEKSLMTWMKDGWNKVFEPTFVQTTLLSPILRWLPELTDLVKLLKDKIDNKIKPKKSTQPVTETKPFQLTKPRPRSIPIPDKIPKLQKSKPPPKTLYRAPTEQDVLSKQKEENRRHAEERLMEASKTQFACANPEKSEKTKQIIQAIVQDENSKVDVNKVKARNVPDFKKDPVPVKMTAAAIMREGLLYQKQENEVMHKLRQLEAGAYDASEFTKWQNEKRQQDLEADLAAIEERRLLGKLSHEEAILARTNVMAKNQERVRGIKEETAVMMREFLEKKFQEEKEMKMLVENTMAGHRNAKDAKKRLTEYKQKIVQEVTEESRELMKQALEEAEADMRCKMELIQQIRAMEATPVNRFKIVDLTSTSGAGLLGEMSIVELRERLALLKEKQLEEEEEKRDIILNAKQAKADYLSETLDRISKHRAEQTRSAAVKLEERKKNQSALAPYRNEALSELERKLQEKRAERIREQQRSQVLPSHASANRTKSLISQKKNLEASRWQELEQAQERSAKFLAQSPLVSAASRRLTAVNSILT
;
A
#
# COMPACT_ATOMS: atom_id res chain seq x y z
N MET A 1 8.72 -4.70 24.24
CA MET A 1 7.93 -3.49 24.49
C MET A 1 6.77 -3.93 25.34
N ASP A 2 6.82 -3.64 26.62
CA ASP A 2 6.08 -4.39 27.63
C ASP A 2 4.67 -3.82 27.76
N GLY A 3 3.70 -4.45 27.08
CA GLY A 3 2.32 -3.94 26.98
C GLY A 3 1.68 -3.61 28.33
N LYS A 4 1.87 -4.49 29.33
CA LYS A 4 1.29 -4.35 30.68
C LYS A 4 1.56 -2.99 31.32
N HIS A 5 2.80 -2.49 31.25
CA HIS A 5 3.17 -1.19 31.86
C HIS A 5 2.50 -0.01 31.15
N ARG A 6 2.25 -0.11 29.84
CA ARG A 6 1.50 0.90 29.09
C ARG A 6 0.01 0.86 29.42
N GLN A 7 -0.57 -0.33 29.58
CA GLN A 7 -1.97 -0.49 29.96
C GLN A 7 -2.22 0.06 31.38
N LEU A 8 -1.38 -0.32 32.35
CA LEU A 8 -1.42 0.18 33.72
C LEU A 8 -1.36 1.72 33.80
N LEU A 9 -0.42 2.37 33.08
CA LEU A 9 -0.31 3.83 33.07
C LEU A 9 -1.57 4.52 32.51
N ILE A 10 -2.17 3.93 31.47
CA ILE A 10 -3.42 4.43 30.88
C ILE A 10 -4.58 4.26 31.86
N HIS A 11 -4.70 3.12 32.55
CA HIS A 11 -5.71 2.95 33.59
C HIS A 11 -5.54 3.93 34.75
N CYS A 12 -4.32 4.15 35.26
CA CYS A 12 -4.05 5.15 36.31
C CYS A 12 -4.53 6.56 35.91
N ALA A 13 -4.25 6.98 34.67
CA ALA A 13 -4.70 8.29 34.16
C ALA A 13 -6.22 8.34 34.01
N ASN A 14 -6.83 7.33 33.37
CA ASN A 14 -8.27 7.27 33.11
C ASN A 14 -9.11 7.22 34.42
N ILE A 15 -8.63 6.56 35.48
CA ILE A 15 -9.32 6.55 36.78
C ILE A 15 -9.39 7.97 37.37
N LEU A 16 -8.28 8.73 37.27
CA LEU A 16 -8.21 10.13 37.71
C LEU A 16 -9.02 11.08 36.80
N ASP A 17 -9.03 10.87 35.49
CA ASP A 17 -9.82 11.67 34.53
C ASP A 17 -11.33 11.57 34.79
N CYS A 18 -11.81 10.41 35.26
CA CYS A 18 -13.21 10.19 35.60
C CYS A 18 -13.55 10.52 37.08
N TYR A 19 -12.57 10.78 37.95
CA TYR A 19 -12.82 10.94 39.38
C TYR A 19 -13.28 12.37 39.74
N ASN A 20 -14.39 12.46 40.48
CA ASN A 20 -14.87 13.71 41.05
C ASN A 20 -15.12 13.55 42.56
N ALA A 21 -14.21 14.13 43.35
CA ALA A 21 -14.23 14.09 44.81
C ALA A 21 -15.47 14.74 45.46
N GLY A 22 -16.29 15.48 44.70
CA GLY A 22 -17.56 16.04 45.18
C GLY A 22 -18.78 15.14 44.99
N THR A 23 -18.67 13.99 44.30
CA THR A 23 -19.85 13.16 43.92
C THR A 23 -19.77 11.68 44.24
N THR A 24 -18.58 11.08 44.36
CA THR A 24 -18.42 9.63 44.58
C THR A 24 -17.34 9.32 45.62
N GLY A 25 -17.53 8.25 46.39
CA GLY A 25 -16.50 7.74 47.31
C GLY A 25 -15.26 7.28 46.55
N LEU A 26 -14.08 7.35 47.18
CA LEU A 26 -12.82 6.99 46.52
C LEU A 26 -12.80 5.50 46.12
N GLU A 27 -13.08 4.60 47.07
CA GLU A 27 -13.16 3.16 46.80
C GLU A 27 -14.36 2.81 45.90
N GLU A 28 -15.52 3.45 46.12
CA GLU A 28 -16.72 3.27 45.29
C GLU A 28 -16.46 3.60 43.81
N HIS A 29 -15.78 4.72 43.54
CA HIS A 29 -15.36 5.11 42.18
C HIS A 29 -14.38 4.10 41.59
N PHE A 30 -13.43 3.63 42.39
CA PHE A 30 -12.42 2.66 41.98
C PHE A 30 -13.04 1.30 41.63
N ASP A 31 -13.87 0.73 42.50
CA ASP A 31 -14.52 -0.57 42.27
C ASP A 31 -15.50 -0.51 41.09
N ASN A 32 -16.24 0.60 40.92
CA ASN A 32 -17.04 0.85 39.71
C ASN A 32 -16.15 0.92 38.44
N TYR A 33 -14.96 1.53 38.50
CA TYR A 33 -14.03 1.54 37.38
C TYR A 33 -13.52 0.14 37.04
N LEU A 34 -13.14 -0.67 38.04
CA LEU A 34 -12.70 -2.05 37.85
C LEU A 34 -13.77 -2.90 37.15
N TYR A 35 -15.02 -2.83 37.64
CA TYR A 35 -16.16 -3.54 37.06
C TYR A 35 -16.37 -3.18 35.58
N ASN A 36 -16.40 -1.89 35.26
CA ASN A 36 -16.60 -1.39 33.89
C ASN A 36 -15.46 -1.78 32.94
N ASN A 37 -14.21 -1.82 33.41
CA ASN A 37 -13.04 -2.13 32.60
C ASN A 37 -12.65 -3.62 32.60
N ARG A 38 -13.30 -4.45 33.42
CA ARG A 38 -13.09 -5.91 33.55
C ARG A 38 -11.63 -6.29 33.88
N ILE A 39 -10.99 -5.52 34.76
CA ILE A 39 -9.65 -5.83 35.27
C ILE A 39 -9.78 -6.97 36.30
N GLN A 40 -8.99 -8.04 36.16
CA GLN A 40 -9.11 -9.29 36.94
C GLN A 40 -7.80 -9.76 37.59
N ASP A 41 -6.69 -9.08 37.32
CA ASP A 41 -5.37 -9.43 37.85
C ASP A 41 -5.14 -8.70 39.18
N GLU A 42 -4.96 -9.44 40.28
CA GLU A 42 -4.89 -8.89 41.65
C GLU A 42 -3.65 -8.00 41.85
N ASP A 43 -2.53 -8.30 41.20
CA ASP A 43 -1.32 -7.47 41.21
C ASP A 43 -1.56 -6.12 40.51
N ASP A 44 -2.33 -6.12 39.42
CA ASP A 44 -2.70 -4.89 38.73
C ASP A 44 -3.74 -4.09 39.52
N ILE A 45 -4.72 -4.75 40.15
CA ILE A 45 -5.75 -4.11 40.98
C ILE A 45 -5.12 -3.42 42.19
N THR A 46 -4.22 -4.09 42.91
CA THR A 46 -3.53 -3.51 44.07
C THR A 46 -2.66 -2.32 43.67
N PHE A 47 -1.84 -2.46 42.62
CA PHE A 47 -1.04 -1.36 42.08
C PHE A 47 -1.92 -0.16 41.67
N LEU A 48 -3.04 -0.40 40.96
CA LEU A 48 -3.95 0.66 40.54
C LEU A 48 -4.60 1.36 41.74
N ARG A 49 -5.01 0.63 42.79
CA ARG A 49 -5.60 1.20 44.02
C ARG A 49 -4.60 2.10 44.74
N GLU A 50 -3.36 1.63 44.94
CA GLU A 50 -2.31 2.39 45.63
C GLU A 50 -1.82 3.62 44.85
N VAL A 51 -1.79 3.53 43.51
CA VAL A 51 -1.41 4.67 42.67
C VAL A 51 -2.54 5.70 42.58
N PHE A 52 -3.79 5.26 42.43
CA PHE A 52 -4.95 6.17 42.42
C PHE A 52 -5.12 6.89 43.76
N SER A 53 -5.23 6.14 44.87
CA SER A 53 -5.39 6.71 46.21
C SER A 53 -4.23 7.64 46.60
N GLY A 54 -2.99 7.27 46.24
CA GLY A 54 -1.81 8.11 46.42
C GLY A 54 -1.82 9.41 45.58
N CYS A 55 -2.25 9.33 44.31
CA CYS A 55 -2.40 10.51 43.45
C CYS A 55 -3.47 11.49 43.97
N VAL A 56 -4.57 10.97 44.52
CA VAL A 56 -5.60 11.80 45.19
C VAL A 56 -5.05 12.40 46.49
N ARG A 57 -4.48 11.58 47.38
CA ARG A 57 -3.94 12.00 48.69
C ARG A 57 -2.86 13.07 48.59
N TYR A 58 -1.94 12.95 47.65
CA TYR A 58 -0.82 13.88 47.48
C TYR A 58 -1.04 14.89 46.33
N GLY A 59 -2.25 14.98 45.77
CA GLY A 59 -2.56 15.78 44.59
C GLY A 59 -2.09 17.24 44.64
N ALA A 60 -2.05 17.86 45.82
CA ALA A 60 -1.53 19.22 46.00
C ALA A 60 0.00 19.34 45.76
N VAL A 61 0.80 18.34 46.16
CA VAL A 61 2.25 18.27 45.88
C VAL A 61 2.53 18.00 44.40
N LEU A 62 1.73 17.11 43.80
CA LEU A 62 1.82 16.77 42.37
C LEU A 62 1.46 17.97 41.49
N ARG A 63 0.44 18.74 41.88
CA ARG A 63 0.00 19.96 41.18
C ARG A 63 1.09 21.03 41.11
N VAL A 64 1.88 21.23 42.15
CA VAL A 64 3.03 22.17 42.15
C VAL A 64 4.01 21.85 41.01
N VAL A 65 4.31 20.57 40.78
CA VAL A 65 5.19 20.12 39.69
C VAL A 65 4.52 20.32 38.34
N VAL A 66 3.29 19.81 38.17
CA VAL A 66 2.64 19.72 36.87
C VAL A 66 2.15 21.08 36.35
N ASP A 67 1.63 21.96 37.21
CA ASP A 67 1.26 23.32 36.80
C ASP A 67 2.51 24.15 36.47
N GLY A 68 3.60 23.99 37.24
CA GLY A 68 4.89 24.59 36.94
C GLY A 68 5.47 24.14 35.59
N PHE A 69 5.29 22.86 35.24
CA PHE A 69 5.65 22.32 33.92
C PHE A 69 4.88 23.03 32.81
N TYR A 70 3.54 23.11 32.91
CA TYR A 70 2.70 23.76 31.89
C TYR A 70 2.99 25.25 31.72
N VAL A 71 3.43 25.96 32.76
CA VAL A 71 3.83 27.38 32.67
C VAL A 71 5.16 27.56 31.90
N ARG A 72 6.15 26.70 32.17
CA ARG A 72 7.50 26.81 31.58
C ARG A 72 7.64 26.09 30.23
N GLU A 73 7.61 24.75 30.20
CA GLU A 73 7.93 23.95 29.00
C GLU A 73 6.71 23.29 28.33
N GLY A 74 5.66 23.03 29.10
CA GLY A 74 4.48 22.27 28.71
C GLY A 74 3.49 23.02 27.80
N ARG A 75 3.79 24.26 27.37
CA ARG A 75 2.90 25.09 26.53
C ARG A 75 2.43 24.45 25.23
N HIS A 76 3.19 23.48 24.71
CA HIS A 76 2.88 22.71 23.49
C HIS A 76 2.50 21.25 23.78
N VAL A 77 2.16 20.93 25.04
CA VAL A 77 1.68 19.61 25.46
C VAL A 77 0.20 19.73 25.78
N LEU A 78 -0.61 18.74 25.37
CA LEU A 78 -2.06 18.79 25.53
C LEU A 78 -2.44 18.60 27.01
N ARG A 79 -3.38 19.41 27.53
CA ARG A 79 -3.82 19.32 28.93
C ARG A 79 -4.60 18.05 29.28
N SER A 80 -5.11 17.30 28.30
CA SER A 80 -5.61 15.94 28.55
C SER A 80 -4.58 15.03 29.21
N ASN A 81 -3.28 15.29 28.97
CA ASN A 81 -2.20 14.47 29.50
C ASN A 81 -1.78 14.90 30.92
N GLN A 82 -2.48 15.88 31.52
CA GLN A 82 -2.17 16.43 32.85
C GLN A 82 -2.20 15.35 33.93
N ASN A 83 -3.19 14.45 33.92
CA ASN A 83 -3.29 13.37 34.92
C ASN A 83 -2.22 12.28 34.71
N LEU A 84 -1.80 12.00 33.47
CA LEU A 84 -0.65 11.15 33.20
C LEU A 84 0.65 11.71 33.82
N PHE A 85 0.85 13.04 33.79
CA PHE A 85 1.99 13.65 34.48
C PHE A 85 1.85 13.66 36.01
N HIS A 86 0.63 13.71 36.57
CA HIS A 86 0.42 13.52 38.00
C HIS A 86 0.83 12.10 38.43
N VAL A 87 0.43 11.07 37.68
CA VAL A 87 0.83 9.67 37.93
C VAL A 87 2.36 9.50 37.84
N LEU A 88 3.00 10.03 36.81
CA LEU A 88 4.47 9.95 36.69
C LEU A 88 5.23 10.72 37.77
N SER A 89 4.65 11.82 38.27
CA SER A 89 5.17 12.57 39.43
C SER A 89 5.04 11.76 40.72
N TYR A 90 3.89 11.12 40.95
CA TYR A 90 3.64 10.29 42.12
C TYR A 90 4.57 9.08 42.15
N LEU A 91 4.70 8.36 41.03
CA LEU A 91 5.60 7.22 40.89
C LEU A 91 7.07 7.59 41.13
N ALA A 92 7.50 8.79 40.76
CA ALA A 92 8.86 9.29 41.02
C ALA A 92 9.10 9.75 42.46
N LEU A 93 8.12 10.41 43.09
CA LEU A 93 8.28 10.96 44.45
C LEU A 93 8.07 9.92 45.54
N PHE A 94 7.11 9.01 45.38
CA PHE A 94 6.65 8.13 46.47
C PHE A 94 6.91 6.65 46.23
N ARG A 95 6.98 6.17 44.98
CA ARG A 95 7.12 4.73 44.66
C ARG A 95 8.45 4.35 44.00
N LEU A 96 9.35 5.31 43.74
CA LEU A 96 10.58 5.06 42.99
C LEU A 96 11.55 4.10 43.71
N ASP A 97 11.54 4.12 45.04
CA ASP A 97 12.35 3.23 45.89
C ASP A 97 11.90 1.77 45.81
N GLU A 98 10.59 1.51 45.74
CA GLU A 98 10.01 0.17 45.63
C GLU A 98 10.05 -0.34 44.18
N LEU A 99 9.74 0.54 43.24
CA LEU A 99 9.59 0.22 41.81
C LEU A 99 10.94 0.11 41.09
N GLY A 100 11.91 0.93 41.51
CA GLY A 100 13.21 1.10 40.87
C GLY A 100 13.15 1.83 39.52
N VAL A 101 14.25 2.51 39.18
CA VAL A 101 14.40 3.25 37.90
C VAL A 101 14.19 2.33 36.68
N ALA A 102 14.47 1.03 36.80
CA ALA A 102 14.28 0.04 35.74
C ALA A 102 12.82 -0.13 35.29
N HIS A 103 11.87 -0.21 36.23
CA HIS A 103 10.43 -0.29 35.90
C HIS A 103 9.82 1.08 35.62
N TYR A 104 10.26 2.12 36.34
CA TYR A 104 9.89 3.51 36.04
C TYR A 104 10.21 3.87 34.57
N ARG A 105 11.37 3.45 34.05
CA ARG A 105 11.76 3.58 32.64
C ARG A 105 10.79 2.89 31.65
N LYS A 106 10.13 1.79 32.05
CA LYS A 106 9.11 1.13 31.21
C LYS A 106 7.85 1.99 31.10
N PHE A 107 7.40 2.58 32.22
CA PHE A 107 6.29 3.55 32.22
C PHE A 107 6.61 4.79 31.37
N ILE A 108 7.81 5.37 31.51
CA ILE A 108 8.24 6.50 30.65
C ILE A 108 8.22 6.11 29.16
N THR A 109 8.62 4.87 28.83
CA THR A 109 8.64 4.37 27.44
C THR A 109 7.23 4.14 26.84
N ALA A 110 6.17 4.17 27.67
CA ALA A 110 4.78 4.14 27.20
C ALA A 110 4.26 5.50 26.70
N VAL A 111 4.96 6.59 27.02
CA VAL A 111 4.60 7.98 26.71
C VAL A 111 5.26 8.44 25.39
N GLU A 112 4.69 9.45 24.73
CA GLU A 112 5.32 10.02 23.53
C GLU A 112 6.70 10.60 23.85
N LEU A 113 7.73 10.17 23.09
CA LEU A 113 9.15 10.41 23.38
C LEU A 113 9.49 11.89 23.64
N LYS A 114 8.89 12.84 22.91
CA LYS A 114 9.14 14.28 23.08
C LYS A 114 8.49 14.84 24.35
N GLN A 115 7.27 14.39 24.68
CA GLN A 115 6.58 14.77 25.92
C GLN A 115 7.32 14.20 27.14
N ALA A 116 7.71 12.92 27.05
CA ALA A 116 8.52 12.25 28.05
C ALA A 116 9.85 12.98 28.31
N TYR A 117 10.62 13.33 27.25
CA TYR A 117 11.87 14.07 27.43
C TYR A 117 11.64 15.41 28.14
N LYS A 118 10.72 16.25 27.65
CA LYS A 118 10.46 17.57 28.24
C LYS A 118 10.06 17.49 29.71
N PHE A 119 9.08 16.63 30.03
CA PHE A 119 8.57 16.54 31.40
C PHE A 119 9.66 16.12 32.40
N HIS A 120 10.40 15.05 32.10
CA HIS A 120 11.44 14.55 33.01
C HIS A 120 12.70 15.43 33.01
N HIS A 121 13.00 16.14 31.92
CA HIS A 121 14.08 17.15 31.90
C HIS A 121 13.77 18.35 32.78
N PHE A 122 12.53 18.85 32.74
CA PHE A 122 12.05 19.91 33.64
C PHE A 122 11.97 19.44 35.09
N PHE A 123 11.47 18.22 35.33
CA PHE A 123 11.20 17.74 36.69
C PHE A 123 12.47 17.30 37.45
N PHE A 124 13.44 16.68 36.76
CA PHE A 124 14.72 16.28 37.36
C PHE A 124 15.82 17.34 37.23
N ASP A 125 15.45 18.61 37.03
CA ASP A 125 16.37 19.74 37.24
C ASP A 125 16.58 19.97 38.74
N GLU A 126 17.76 19.56 39.23
CA GLU A 126 18.22 19.73 40.61
C GLU A 126 18.01 21.15 41.15
N LYS A 127 18.21 22.17 40.30
CA LYS A 127 18.04 23.57 40.70
C LYS A 127 16.58 23.93 40.92
N SER A 128 15.67 23.44 40.07
CA SER A 128 14.23 23.62 40.25
C SER A 128 13.70 22.84 41.46
N LEU A 129 14.17 21.60 41.66
CA LEU A 129 13.83 20.77 42.83
C LEU A 129 14.21 21.47 44.14
N MET A 130 15.45 21.96 44.25
CA MET A 130 15.99 22.54 45.49
C MET A 130 15.57 24.00 45.75
N THR A 131 14.91 24.67 44.80
CA THR A 131 14.38 26.03 44.95
C THR A 131 12.85 26.04 44.96
N TRP A 132 12.23 26.53 43.89
CA TRP A 132 10.81 26.85 43.86
C TRP A 132 9.87 25.63 44.01
N MET A 133 10.31 24.41 43.67
CA MET A 133 9.54 23.20 43.94
C MET A 133 9.51 22.89 45.44
N LYS A 134 10.66 22.89 46.10
CA LYS A 134 10.77 22.80 47.57
C LYS A 134 9.94 23.89 48.26
N ASP A 135 10.05 25.14 47.83
CA ASP A 135 9.27 26.26 48.38
C ASP A 135 7.75 26.12 48.12
N GLY A 136 7.37 25.46 47.02
CA GLY A 136 5.99 25.12 46.72
C GLY A 136 5.46 23.98 47.59
N TRP A 137 6.25 22.94 47.83
CA TRP A 137 5.89 21.81 48.68
C TRP A 137 5.83 22.20 50.17
N ASN A 138 6.74 23.07 50.63
CA ASN A 138 6.77 23.63 52.00
C ASN A 138 5.52 24.46 52.35
N LYS A 139 4.69 24.85 51.36
CA LYS A 139 3.39 25.51 51.57
C LYS A 139 2.23 24.54 51.75
N VAL A 140 2.46 23.24 51.53
CA VAL A 140 1.45 22.17 51.53
C VAL A 140 1.74 21.14 52.62
N PHE A 141 3.01 20.83 52.87
CA PHE A 141 3.49 19.89 53.89
C PHE A 141 4.62 20.51 54.72
N GLU A 142 4.85 19.94 55.90
CA GLU A 142 5.91 20.36 56.81
C GLU A 142 7.30 20.23 56.15
N PRO A 143 8.22 21.21 56.33
CA PRO A 143 9.56 21.16 55.72
C PRO A 143 10.39 19.91 56.06
N THR A 144 10.13 19.27 57.21
CA THR A 144 10.72 17.98 57.60
C THR A 144 10.32 16.88 56.61
N PHE A 145 9.01 16.65 56.44
CA PHE A 145 8.43 15.69 55.50
C PHE A 145 8.86 15.97 54.05
N VAL A 146 8.88 17.24 53.64
CA VAL A 146 9.36 17.62 52.29
C VAL A 146 10.83 17.24 52.10
N GLN A 147 11.67 17.46 53.11
CA GLN A 147 13.10 17.12 53.03
C GLN A 147 13.37 15.61 53.10
N THR A 148 12.68 14.86 53.99
CA THR A 148 12.90 13.43 54.18
C THR A 148 12.23 12.56 53.13
N THR A 149 10.99 12.89 52.76
CA THR A 149 10.11 11.98 52.01
C THR A 149 10.01 12.35 50.53
N LEU A 150 10.15 13.63 50.16
CA LEU A 150 10.12 14.06 48.76
C LEU A 150 11.51 14.27 48.19
N LEU A 151 12.34 15.07 48.86
CA LEU A 151 13.65 15.47 48.34
C LEU A 151 14.73 14.38 48.52
N SER A 152 14.85 13.75 49.69
CA SER A 152 15.93 12.78 49.91
C SER A 152 15.89 11.57 48.95
N PRO A 153 14.72 10.98 48.60
CA PRO A 153 14.67 9.87 47.64
C PRO A 153 14.94 10.31 46.19
N ILE A 154 14.31 11.41 45.74
CA ILE A 154 14.46 11.87 44.35
C ILE A 154 15.88 12.38 44.06
N LEU A 155 16.55 13.00 45.04
CA LEU A 155 17.96 13.41 44.92
C LEU A 155 18.91 12.20 44.90
N ARG A 156 18.62 11.13 45.66
CA ARG A 156 19.42 9.89 45.65
C ARG A 156 19.44 9.22 44.29
N TRP A 157 18.29 9.18 43.59
CA TRP A 157 18.15 8.61 42.25
C TRP A 157 18.44 9.59 41.10
N LEU A 158 18.78 10.85 41.40
CA LEU A 158 19.00 11.89 40.39
C LEU A 158 20.09 11.52 39.35
N PRO A 159 21.21 10.84 39.70
CA PRO A 159 22.17 10.38 38.71
C PRO A 159 21.54 9.46 37.65
N GLU A 160 20.85 8.39 38.06
CA GLU A 160 20.20 7.42 37.18
C GLU A 160 19.05 8.05 36.38
N LEU A 161 18.30 8.96 36.99
CA LEU A 161 17.22 9.71 36.34
C LEU A 161 17.75 10.70 35.29
N THR A 162 18.88 11.38 35.54
CA THR A 162 19.49 12.25 34.51
C THR A 162 20.09 11.44 33.37
N ASP A 163 20.66 10.25 33.63
CA ASP A 163 21.08 9.33 32.57
C ASP A 163 19.89 8.78 31.76
N LEU A 164 18.74 8.55 32.40
CA LEU A 164 17.49 8.24 31.70
C LEU A 164 17.06 9.41 30.79
N VAL A 165 17.13 10.67 31.27
CA VAL A 165 16.83 11.86 30.45
C VAL A 165 17.81 12.03 29.29
N LYS A 166 19.12 11.79 29.49
CA LYS A 166 20.13 11.75 28.41
C LYS A 166 19.76 10.68 27.37
N LEU A 167 19.39 9.47 27.80
CA LEU A 167 18.94 8.39 26.92
C LEU A 167 17.62 8.68 26.16
N LEU A 168 16.75 9.56 26.68
CA LEU A 168 15.61 10.09 25.92
C LEU A 168 16.07 11.11 24.87
N LYS A 169 16.99 12.02 25.24
CA LYS A 169 17.55 13.02 24.34
C LYS A 169 18.29 12.38 23.16
N ASP A 170 19.16 11.41 23.42
CA ASP A 170 19.96 10.75 22.39
C ASP A 170 19.13 9.81 21.48
N LYS A 171 17.89 9.46 21.88
CA LYS A 171 16.88 8.88 20.98
C LYS A 171 16.24 9.94 20.08
N ILE A 172 15.92 11.12 20.60
CA ILE A 172 15.36 12.24 19.82
C ILE A 172 16.39 12.73 18.77
N ASP A 173 17.66 12.85 19.18
CA ASP A 173 18.79 13.24 18.34
C ASP A 173 19.24 12.14 17.37
N ASN A 174 18.60 10.96 17.38
CA ASN A 174 18.94 9.77 16.58
C ASN A 174 20.39 9.25 16.73
N LYS A 175 21.11 9.65 17.78
CA LYS A 175 22.49 9.19 18.07
C LYS A 175 22.51 7.69 18.42
N ILE A 176 21.48 7.20 19.12
CA ILE A 176 21.33 5.79 19.48
C ILE A 176 20.88 5.00 18.24
N LYS A 177 21.86 4.61 17.41
CA LYS A 177 21.64 3.66 16.31
C LYS A 177 21.14 2.33 16.89
N PRO A 178 20.06 1.73 16.35
CA PRO A 178 19.57 0.45 16.85
C PRO A 178 20.66 -0.62 16.71
N LYS A 179 20.87 -1.42 17.75
CA LYS A 179 21.73 -2.61 17.66
C LYS A 179 21.14 -3.54 16.59
N LYS A 180 21.77 -3.61 15.42
CA LYS A 180 21.59 -4.72 14.50
C LYS A 180 21.89 -6.00 15.28
N SER A 181 21.05 -7.02 15.17
CA SER A 181 21.34 -8.33 15.76
C SER A 181 22.61 -8.87 15.13
N THR A 182 23.68 -8.94 15.91
CA THR A 182 24.90 -9.65 15.53
C THR A 182 24.55 -11.12 15.43
N GLN A 183 24.38 -11.62 14.20
CA GLN A 183 24.43 -13.05 13.94
C GLN A 183 25.77 -13.60 14.46
N PRO A 184 25.79 -14.81 15.04
CA PRO A 184 27.02 -15.36 15.60
C PRO A 184 28.10 -15.49 14.51
N VAL A 185 29.34 -15.18 14.88
CA VAL A 185 30.48 -15.30 13.98
C VAL A 185 30.71 -16.77 13.67
N THR A 186 30.79 -17.11 12.37
CA THR A 186 31.00 -18.49 11.93
C THR A 186 32.41 -18.96 12.24
N GLU A 187 32.57 -19.80 13.26
CA GLU A 187 33.84 -20.46 13.58
C GLU A 187 34.25 -21.44 12.47
N THR A 188 35.51 -21.36 12.04
CA THR A 188 36.03 -22.16 10.93
C THR A 188 36.62 -23.49 11.43
N LYS A 189 35.88 -24.59 11.26
CA LYS A 189 36.45 -25.93 11.48
C LYS A 189 37.52 -26.21 10.41
N PRO A 190 38.75 -26.62 10.79
CA PRO A 190 39.78 -27.02 9.84
C PRO A 190 39.39 -28.31 9.12
N PHE A 191 39.76 -28.42 7.85
CA PHE A 191 39.48 -29.58 7.01
C PHE A 191 40.53 -30.69 7.20
N GLN A 192 40.11 -31.94 7.08
CA GLN A 192 41.00 -33.10 7.23
C GLN A 192 41.89 -33.28 5.99
N LEU A 193 43.20 -33.08 6.17
CA LEU A 193 44.22 -33.19 5.11
C LEU A 193 44.45 -34.64 4.70
N THR A 194 43.97 -35.02 3.52
CA THR A 194 44.42 -36.23 2.81
C THR A 194 45.69 -35.93 2.00
N LYS A 195 46.60 -36.92 1.91
CA LYS A 195 47.96 -36.74 1.36
C LYS A 195 47.92 -36.44 -0.16
N PRO A 196 48.81 -35.56 -0.68
CA PRO A 196 48.80 -35.17 -2.08
C PRO A 196 49.32 -36.27 -3.02
N ARG A 197 48.83 -36.27 -4.27
CA ARG A 197 49.37 -37.08 -5.37
C ARG A 197 50.68 -36.47 -5.93
N PRO A 198 51.58 -37.29 -6.52
CA PRO A 198 52.86 -36.82 -7.06
C PRO A 198 52.68 -35.85 -8.25
N ARG A 199 53.70 -35.00 -8.48
CA ARG A 199 53.67 -33.90 -9.45
C ARG A 199 53.91 -34.38 -10.89
N SER A 200 53.16 -33.80 -11.84
CA SER A 200 53.48 -33.82 -13.27
C SER A 200 54.29 -32.58 -13.69
N ILE A 201 55.04 -32.71 -14.79
CA ILE A 201 55.89 -31.66 -15.37
C ILE A 201 55.00 -30.50 -15.91
N PRO A 202 55.39 -29.22 -15.72
CA PRO A 202 54.56 -28.09 -16.16
C PRO A 202 54.52 -27.93 -17.68
N ILE A 203 53.33 -27.65 -18.20
CA ILE A 203 53.07 -27.18 -19.58
C ILE A 203 53.02 -25.64 -19.52
N PRO A 204 53.53 -24.88 -20.51
CA PRO A 204 53.52 -23.42 -20.49
C PRO A 204 52.12 -22.83 -20.26
N ASP A 205 52.02 -21.91 -19.30
CA ASP A 205 50.75 -21.35 -18.85
C ASP A 205 50.05 -20.55 -19.96
N LYS A 206 48.78 -20.90 -20.20
CA LYS A 206 47.91 -20.15 -21.11
C LYS A 206 47.46 -18.88 -20.40
N ILE A 207 47.71 -17.72 -21.03
CA ILE A 207 47.33 -16.37 -20.57
C ILE A 207 45.98 -16.40 -19.85
N PRO A 208 45.90 -15.99 -18.56
CA PRO A 208 44.68 -16.10 -17.77
C PRO A 208 43.49 -15.39 -18.42
N LYS A 209 42.61 -16.17 -19.05
CA LYS A 209 41.30 -15.69 -19.47
C LYS A 209 40.53 -15.36 -18.21
N LEU A 210 40.38 -14.06 -17.92
CA LEU A 210 39.58 -13.52 -16.83
C LEU A 210 38.30 -14.34 -16.68
N GLN A 211 38.13 -14.99 -15.51
CA GLN A 211 36.93 -15.76 -15.26
C GLN A 211 35.75 -14.81 -15.41
N LYS A 212 34.77 -15.19 -16.25
CA LYS A 212 33.51 -14.44 -16.37
C LYS A 212 32.97 -14.25 -14.97
N SER A 213 32.67 -12.99 -14.61
CA SER A 213 32.15 -12.63 -13.30
C SER A 213 31.11 -13.65 -12.86
N LYS A 214 31.31 -14.26 -11.67
CA LYS A 214 30.36 -15.23 -11.11
C LYS A 214 28.97 -14.65 -11.27
N PRO A 215 28.00 -15.35 -11.89
CA PRO A 215 26.69 -14.78 -12.09
C PRO A 215 26.13 -14.36 -10.73
N PRO A 216 25.46 -13.20 -10.62
CA PRO A 216 24.86 -12.75 -9.37
C PRO A 216 24.11 -13.92 -8.71
N PRO A 217 24.34 -14.18 -7.40
CA PRO A 217 23.89 -15.41 -6.77
C PRO A 217 22.38 -15.53 -6.95
N LYS A 218 21.87 -16.75 -7.23
CA LYS A 218 20.44 -16.94 -7.57
C LYS A 218 19.49 -16.42 -6.49
N THR A 219 19.95 -16.27 -5.25
CA THR A 219 19.26 -15.60 -4.14
C THR A 219 18.93 -14.13 -4.39
N LEU A 220 19.65 -13.42 -5.25
CA LEU A 220 19.39 -12.02 -5.61
C LEU A 220 18.11 -11.85 -6.46
N TYR A 221 17.64 -12.94 -7.09
CA TYR A 221 16.41 -13.00 -7.90
C TYR A 221 15.39 -14.02 -7.37
N ARG A 222 15.68 -14.65 -6.22
CA ARG A 222 14.70 -15.48 -5.51
C ARG A 222 13.98 -14.59 -4.50
N ALA A 223 12.68 -14.80 -4.36
CA ALA A 223 11.93 -14.23 -3.24
C ALA A 223 12.58 -14.60 -1.89
N PRO A 224 12.50 -13.75 -0.85
CA PRO A 224 12.90 -14.12 0.50
C PRO A 224 12.25 -15.43 0.93
N THR A 225 12.94 -16.26 1.71
CA THR A 225 12.42 -17.56 2.17
C THR A 225 11.10 -17.41 2.95
N GLU A 226 10.90 -16.26 3.61
CA GLU A 226 9.65 -15.86 4.25
C GLU A 226 8.47 -15.79 3.26
N GLN A 227 8.68 -15.36 2.01
CA GLN A 227 7.65 -15.33 0.97
C GLN A 227 7.36 -16.74 0.42
N ASP A 228 8.37 -17.60 0.30
CA ASP A 228 8.20 -19.03 -0.03
C ASP A 228 7.48 -19.80 1.10
N VAL A 229 7.61 -19.37 2.35
CA VAL A 229 6.86 -19.93 3.50
C VAL A 229 5.45 -19.36 3.56
N LEU A 230 5.26 -18.05 3.36
CA LEU A 230 3.94 -17.42 3.34
C LEU A 230 3.07 -17.86 2.15
N SER A 231 3.67 -18.23 1.01
CA SER A 231 2.92 -18.81 -0.11
C SER A 231 2.44 -20.23 0.22
N LYS A 232 3.33 -21.09 0.76
CA LYS A 232 2.96 -22.41 1.28
C LYS A 232 1.90 -22.35 2.36
N GLN A 233 2.07 -21.51 3.38
CA GLN A 233 1.07 -21.33 4.43
C GLN A 233 -0.26 -20.79 3.88
N LYS A 234 -0.27 -19.97 2.82
CA LYS A 234 -1.52 -19.58 2.15
C LYS A 234 -2.16 -20.74 1.40
N GLU A 235 -1.37 -21.61 0.79
CA GLU A 235 -1.86 -22.80 0.09
C GLU A 235 -2.36 -23.87 1.08
N GLU A 236 -1.66 -24.10 2.19
CA GLU A 236 -2.05 -24.98 3.29
C GLU A 236 -3.32 -24.46 3.99
N ASN A 237 -3.39 -23.15 4.32
CA ASN A 237 -4.61 -22.55 4.86
C ASN A 237 -5.77 -22.59 3.86
N ARG A 238 -5.50 -22.47 2.55
CA ARG A 238 -6.51 -22.63 1.50
C ARG A 238 -7.00 -24.07 1.43
N ARG A 239 -6.12 -25.07 1.40
CA ARG A 239 -6.47 -26.50 1.42
C ARG A 239 -7.27 -26.82 2.68
N HIS A 240 -6.84 -26.40 3.87
CA HIS A 240 -7.60 -26.58 5.10
C HIS A 240 -8.93 -25.82 5.15
N ALA A 241 -9.10 -24.74 4.38
CA ALA A 241 -10.39 -24.05 4.23
C ALA A 241 -11.31 -24.77 3.23
N GLU A 242 -10.75 -25.30 2.13
CA GLU A 242 -11.47 -26.14 1.15
C GLU A 242 -11.88 -27.48 1.77
N GLU A 243 -11.01 -28.12 2.55
CA GLU A 243 -11.29 -29.31 3.37
C GLU A 243 -12.41 -29.05 4.37
N ARG A 244 -12.31 -28.00 5.19
CA ARG A 244 -13.38 -27.62 6.14
C ARG A 244 -14.68 -27.21 5.45
N LEU A 245 -14.63 -26.62 4.27
CA LEU A 245 -15.81 -26.34 3.45
C LEU A 245 -16.44 -27.64 2.92
N MET A 246 -15.64 -28.62 2.52
CA MET A 246 -16.13 -29.95 2.10
C MET A 246 -16.65 -30.78 3.28
N GLU A 247 -16.06 -30.69 4.46
CA GLU A 247 -16.56 -31.31 5.69
C GLU A 247 -17.86 -30.66 6.17
N ALA A 248 -17.93 -29.32 6.15
CA ALA A 248 -19.17 -28.58 6.37
C ALA A 248 -20.24 -29.00 5.36
N SER A 249 -19.94 -29.00 4.06
CA SER A 249 -20.89 -29.40 3.02
C SER A 249 -21.34 -30.88 3.10
N LYS A 250 -20.56 -31.76 3.73
CA LYS A 250 -20.94 -33.17 4.02
C LYS A 250 -21.80 -33.31 5.29
N THR A 251 -21.66 -32.40 6.25
CA THR A 251 -22.37 -32.42 7.54
C THR A 251 -23.58 -31.47 7.60
N GLN A 252 -23.69 -30.58 6.63
CA GLN A 252 -24.77 -29.62 6.46
C GLN A 252 -26.07 -30.32 6.08
N PHE A 253 -27.10 -30.18 6.93
CA PHE A 253 -28.45 -30.66 6.64
C PHE A 253 -28.99 -30.06 5.34
N ALA A 254 -29.80 -30.82 4.59
CA ALA A 254 -30.31 -30.40 3.28
C ALA A 254 -31.11 -29.08 3.30
N CYS A 255 -31.71 -28.71 4.43
CA CYS A 255 -32.40 -27.43 4.65
C CYS A 255 -31.45 -26.22 4.80
N ALA A 256 -30.19 -26.46 5.18
CA ALA A 256 -29.18 -25.42 5.39
C ALA A 256 -28.33 -25.15 4.14
N ASN A 257 -28.39 -26.00 3.11
CA ASN A 257 -27.71 -25.76 1.84
C ASN A 257 -28.43 -24.62 1.06
N PRO A 258 -27.76 -23.50 0.75
CA PRO A 258 -28.38 -22.40 0.00
C PRO A 258 -28.65 -22.74 -1.47
N GLU A 259 -27.96 -23.75 -2.03
CA GLU A 259 -28.14 -24.23 -3.40
C GLU A 259 -29.58 -24.71 -3.63
N LYS A 260 -30.34 -23.97 -4.43
CA LYS A 260 -31.67 -24.39 -4.86
C LYS A 260 -31.54 -25.49 -5.93
N SER A 261 -32.51 -26.41 -5.97
CA SER A 261 -32.61 -27.45 -7.02
C SER A 261 -32.49 -26.83 -8.42
N GLU A 262 -31.97 -27.55 -9.42
CA GLU A 262 -31.88 -27.05 -10.80
C GLU A 262 -33.23 -26.57 -11.34
N LYS A 263 -34.33 -27.29 -11.03
CA LYS A 263 -35.68 -26.82 -11.35
C LYS A 263 -35.99 -25.49 -10.68
N THR A 264 -35.58 -25.30 -9.42
CA THR A 264 -35.73 -24.04 -8.67
C THR A 264 -34.76 -22.94 -9.14
N LYS A 265 -33.57 -23.26 -9.67
CA LYS A 265 -32.64 -22.31 -10.33
C LYS A 265 -33.24 -21.86 -11.65
N GLN A 266 -33.71 -22.78 -12.49
CA GLN A 266 -34.58 -22.52 -13.63
C GLN A 266 -35.85 -21.75 -13.21
N ILE A 267 -36.39 -21.94 -12.00
CA ILE A 267 -37.55 -21.19 -11.44
C ILE A 267 -37.13 -19.94 -10.62
N ILE A 268 -35.85 -19.59 -10.62
CA ILE A 268 -35.29 -18.23 -10.40
C ILE A 268 -34.77 -17.68 -11.75
N GLN A 269 -34.95 -18.46 -12.83
CA GLN A 269 -34.65 -18.14 -14.21
C GLN A 269 -35.87 -18.49 -15.15
N ALA A 270 -37.15 -18.38 -14.68
CA ALA A 270 -38.45 -18.60 -15.39
C ALA A 270 -39.57 -17.46 -15.33
N ILE A 271 -39.29 -16.16 -14.97
CA ILE A 271 -40.12 -14.87 -15.01
C ILE A 271 -39.41 -13.50 -14.55
N VAL A 272 -38.09 -13.26 -14.75
CA VAL A 272 -37.26 -12.02 -14.48
C VAL A 272 -36.39 -11.53 -15.65
N GLN A 273 -36.18 -12.30 -16.72
CA GLN A 273 -36.10 -11.72 -18.06
C GLN A 273 -37.42 -11.01 -18.32
N ASP A 274 -38.52 -11.49 -17.73
CA ASP A 274 -39.81 -10.83 -17.66
C ASP A 274 -39.69 -9.48 -16.92
N GLU A 275 -39.08 -9.42 -15.73
CA GLU A 275 -38.76 -8.14 -15.09
C GLU A 275 -37.82 -7.28 -15.95
N ASN A 276 -36.66 -7.81 -16.40
CA ASN A 276 -35.70 -7.06 -17.19
C ASN A 276 -36.26 -6.56 -18.55
N SER A 277 -37.16 -7.31 -19.19
CA SER A 277 -37.85 -6.89 -20.42
C SER A 277 -38.99 -5.91 -20.14
N LYS A 278 -39.68 -6.03 -18.99
CA LYS A 278 -40.61 -4.99 -18.49
C LYS A 278 -39.88 -3.72 -18.03
N VAL A 279 -38.63 -3.84 -17.60
CA VAL A 279 -37.74 -2.73 -17.17
C VAL A 279 -37.09 -2.02 -18.36
N ASP A 280 -37.02 -2.63 -19.55
CA ASP A 280 -36.33 -2.01 -20.69
C ASP A 280 -37.05 -0.77 -21.27
N VAL A 281 -38.30 -0.54 -20.86
CA VAL A 281 -39.06 0.71 -21.07
C VAL A 281 -38.53 1.87 -20.20
N ASN A 282 -37.84 1.56 -19.10
CA ASN A 282 -37.30 2.50 -18.12
C ASN A 282 -35.82 2.20 -17.78
N LYS A 283 -34.96 2.13 -18.80
CA LYS A 283 -33.51 2.29 -18.60
C LYS A 283 -33.23 3.62 -17.89
N VAL A 284 -33.00 3.58 -16.58
CA VAL A 284 -32.52 4.72 -15.79
C VAL A 284 -31.13 5.09 -16.31
N LYS A 285 -31.10 6.04 -17.25
CA LYS A 285 -29.87 6.73 -17.64
C LYS A 285 -29.25 7.25 -16.35
N ALA A 286 -28.02 6.82 -16.04
CA ALA A 286 -27.27 7.34 -14.91
C ALA A 286 -27.33 8.88 -15.00
N ARG A 287 -27.85 9.54 -13.96
CA ARG A 287 -27.96 11.01 -13.97
C ARG A 287 -26.54 11.55 -14.18
N ASN A 288 -26.31 12.19 -15.33
CA ASN A 288 -25.11 12.97 -15.58
C ASN A 288 -24.84 13.81 -14.32
N VAL A 289 -23.59 13.80 -13.84
CA VAL A 289 -23.19 14.55 -12.64
C VAL A 289 -23.78 15.96 -12.74
N PRO A 290 -24.52 16.45 -11.72
CA PRO A 290 -25.29 17.69 -11.83
C PRO A 290 -24.43 18.80 -12.43
N ASP A 291 -24.85 19.31 -13.59
CA ASP A 291 -24.04 20.28 -14.32
C ASP A 291 -24.12 21.63 -13.62
N PHE A 292 -23.20 21.84 -12.67
CA PHE A 292 -23.06 23.05 -11.86
C PHE A 292 -22.72 24.31 -12.69
N LYS A 293 -22.63 24.20 -14.02
CA LYS A 293 -22.56 25.33 -14.96
C LYS A 293 -23.94 25.86 -15.37
N LYS A 294 -25.03 25.13 -15.09
CA LYS A 294 -26.39 25.65 -15.24
C LYS A 294 -26.63 26.75 -14.21
N ASP A 295 -27.38 27.77 -14.60
CA ASP A 295 -27.68 28.91 -13.74
C ASP A 295 -28.24 28.43 -12.38
N PRO A 296 -27.76 29.00 -11.26
CA PRO A 296 -28.15 28.53 -9.94
C PRO A 296 -29.66 28.68 -9.76
N VAL A 297 -30.32 27.56 -9.44
CA VAL A 297 -31.77 27.50 -9.23
C VAL A 297 -32.19 28.66 -8.31
N PRO A 298 -33.11 29.55 -8.71
CA PRO A 298 -33.37 30.80 -8.01
C PRO A 298 -33.85 30.52 -6.58
N VAL A 299 -32.96 30.73 -5.61
CA VAL A 299 -33.22 30.46 -4.20
C VAL A 299 -34.31 31.41 -3.73
N LYS A 300 -35.50 30.87 -3.43
CA LYS A 300 -36.63 31.64 -2.91
C LYS A 300 -36.22 32.30 -1.59
N MET A 301 -36.02 33.63 -1.63
CA MET A 301 -35.58 34.44 -0.49
C MET A 301 -36.66 34.50 0.59
N THR A 302 -36.72 33.46 1.41
CA THR A 302 -37.54 33.40 2.61
C THR A 302 -36.99 34.38 3.64
N ALA A 303 -37.82 34.95 4.54
CA ALA A 303 -37.38 35.88 5.57
C ALA A 303 -36.14 35.40 6.35
N ALA A 304 -36.11 34.12 6.75
CA ALA A 304 -34.96 33.52 7.44
C ALA A 304 -33.71 33.29 6.55
N ALA A 305 -33.82 33.38 5.22
CA ALA A 305 -32.67 33.42 4.32
C ALA A 305 -32.12 34.85 4.23
N ILE A 306 -33.00 35.84 4.00
CA ILE A 306 -32.66 37.27 3.99
C ILE A 306 -31.94 37.66 5.31
N MET A 307 -32.52 37.31 6.46
CA MET A 307 -31.95 37.62 7.77
C MET A 307 -30.57 36.98 8.01
N ARG A 308 -30.32 35.76 7.52
CA ARG A 308 -29.03 35.07 7.69
C ARG A 308 -27.95 35.61 6.76
N GLU A 309 -28.30 35.93 5.51
CA GLU A 309 -27.35 36.50 4.55
C GLU A 309 -27.04 37.98 4.86
N GLY A 310 -28.04 38.77 5.25
CA GLY A 310 -27.85 40.14 5.71
C GLY A 310 -26.95 40.23 6.94
N LEU A 311 -27.14 39.33 7.92
CA LEU A 311 -26.28 39.23 9.10
C LEU A 311 -24.85 38.76 8.77
N LEU A 312 -24.66 37.98 7.68
CA LEU A 312 -23.34 37.62 7.18
C LEU A 312 -22.62 38.84 6.60
N TYR A 313 -23.28 39.63 5.75
CA TYR A 313 -22.68 40.85 5.20
C TYR A 313 -22.45 41.91 6.27
N GLN A 314 -23.39 42.11 7.21
CA GLN A 314 -23.21 43.02 8.34
C GLN A 314 -22.00 42.64 9.21
N LYS A 315 -21.69 41.34 9.36
CA LYS A 315 -20.45 40.91 10.03
C LYS A 315 -19.20 41.25 9.22
N GLN A 316 -19.22 41.04 7.90
CA GLN A 316 -18.10 41.41 7.02
C GLN A 316 -17.87 42.93 6.99
N GLU A 317 -18.93 43.73 6.91
CA GLU A 317 -18.90 45.20 7.05
C GLU A 317 -18.29 45.60 8.40
N ASN A 318 -18.76 45.03 9.52
CA ASN A 318 -18.22 45.32 10.84
C ASN A 318 -16.74 44.93 10.99
N GLU A 319 -16.32 43.79 10.43
CA GLU A 319 -14.91 43.39 10.41
C GLU A 319 -14.03 44.32 9.57
N VAL A 320 -14.53 44.80 8.42
CA VAL A 320 -13.81 45.77 7.58
C VAL A 320 -13.73 47.13 8.29
N MET A 321 -14.83 47.63 8.85
CA MET A 321 -14.85 48.87 9.63
C MET A 321 -13.96 48.80 10.88
N HIS A 322 -13.87 47.64 11.52
CA HIS A 322 -12.94 47.42 12.64
C HIS A 322 -11.48 47.49 12.17
N LYS A 323 -11.14 46.85 11.04
CA LYS A 323 -9.79 46.90 10.44
C LYS A 323 -9.44 48.34 10.02
N LEU A 324 -10.36 49.07 9.39
CA LEU A 324 -10.18 50.47 9.02
C LEU A 324 -9.92 51.35 10.26
N ARG A 325 -10.72 51.23 11.31
CA ARG A 325 -10.49 51.94 12.59
C ARG A 325 -9.15 51.61 13.24
N GLN A 326 -8.65 50.38 13.09
CA GLN A 326 -7.32 50.03 13.56
C GLN A 326 -6.23 50.72 12.74
N LEU A 327 -6.37 50.79 11.41
CA LEU A 327 -5.43 51.51 10.54
C LEU A 327 -5.48 53.03 10.78
N GLU A 328 -6.68 53.61 10.98
CA GLU A 328 -6.89 55.01 11.41
C GLU A 328 -6.19 55.30 12.75
N ALA A 329 -6.18 54.33 13.67
CA ALA A 329 -5.45 54.39 14.95
C ALA A 329 -3.94 54.06 14.83
N GLY A 330 -3.39 53.95 13.61
CA GLY A 330 -1.96 53.73 13.36
C GLY A 330 -1.49 52.28 13.40
N ALA A 331 -2.39 51.29 13.29
CA ALA A 331 -1.98 49.89 13.14
C ALA A 331 -1.29 49.63 11.78
N TYR A 332 -0.37 48.67 11.76
CA TYR A 332 0.39 48.29 10.57
C TYR A 332 -0.44 47.42 9.61
N ASP A 333 -0.45 47.77 8.32
CA ASP A 333 -1.11 46.96 7.29
C ASP A 333 -0.24 45.78 6.82
N ALA A 334 -0.70 44.56 7.12
CA ALA A 334 -0.05 43.32 6.68
C ALA A 334 -0.35 42.95 5.21
N SER A 335 -1.15 43.72 4.47
CA SER A 335 -1.55 43.42 3.10
C SER A 335 -0.37 43.35 2.13
N GLU A 336 0.64 44.20 2.28
CA GLU A 336 1.85 44.13 1.44
C GLU A 336 2.71 42.90 1.76
N PHE A 337 2.94 42.63 3.05
CA PHE A 337 3.68 41.45 3.50
C PHE A 337 3.01 40.14 3.04
N THR A 338 1.67 40.07 3.11
CA THR A 338 0.91 38.90 2.66
C THR A 338 0.86 38.75 1.14
N LYS A 339 0.82 39.84 0.36
CA LYS A 339 1.06 39.80 -1.10
C LYS A 339 2.44 39.22 -1.41
N TRP A 340 3.50 39.83 -0.86
CA TRP A 340 4.88 39.36 -1.03
C TRP A 340 5.06 37.88 -0.63
N GLN A 341 4.46 37.45 0.48
CA GLN A 341 4.54 36.06 0.93
C GLN A 341 3.77 35.09 0.01
N ASN A 342 2.66 35.54 -0.60
CA ASN A 342 1.95 34.77 -1.62
C ASN A 342 2.76 34.67 -2.92
N GLU A 343 3.33 35.79 -3.38
CA GLU A 343 4.22 35.84 -4.57
C GLU A 343 5.45 34.96 -4.38
N LYS A 344 6.08 34.97 -3.19
CA LYS A 344 7.21 34.08 -2.89
C LYS A 344 6.80 32.61 -2.88
N ARG A 345 5.71 32.26 -2.19
CA ARG A 345 5.17 30.88 -2.21
C ARG A 345 4.75 30.43 -3.62
N GLN A 346 4.40 31.34 -4.52
CA GLN A 346 4.16 31.02 -5.94
C GLN A 346 5.48 30.82 -6.71
N GLN A 347 6.47 31.69 -6.53
CA GLN A 347 7.80 31.55 -7.16
C GLN A 347 8.51 30.25 -6.72
N ASP A 348 8.41 29.88 -5.45
CA ASP A 348 8.92 28.61 -4.92
C ASP A 348 8.24 27.41 -5.60
N LEU A 349 6.92 27.45 -5.77
CA LEU A 349 6.14 26.41 -6.45
C LEU A 349 6.46 26.30 -7.95
N GLU A 350 6.66 27.43 -8.62
CA GLU A 350 7.06 27.50 -10.03
C GLU A 350 8.47 26.93 -10.23
N ALA A 351 9.40 27.21 -9.31
CA ALA A 351 10.74 26.62 -9.30
C ALA A 351 10.72 25.10 -9.05
N ASP A 352 9.92 24.62 -8.09
CA ASP A 352 9.75 23.19 -7.81
C ASP A 352 9.19 22.43 -9.04
N LEU A 353 8.18 23.00 -9.70
CA LEU A 353 7.60 22.43 -10.94
C LEU A 353 8.63 22.40 -12.08
N ALA A 354 9.41 23.45 -12.26
CA ALA A 354 10.50 23.48 -13.25
C ALA A 354 11.56 22.42 -12.95
N ALA A 355 11.99 22.27 -11.69
CA ALA A 355 12.98 21.27 -11.27
C ALA A 355 12.45 19.83 -11.37
N ILE A 356 11.14 19.60 -11.27
CA ILE A 356 10.50 18.30 -11.56
C ILE A 356 10.59 18.00 -13.07
N GLU A 357 10.22 18.95 -13.93
CA GLU A 357 10.25 18.74 -15.38
C GLU A 357 11.69 18.64 -15.93
N GLU A 358 12.65 19.36 -15.35
CA GLU A 358 14.08 19.24 -15.69
C GLU A 358 14.60 17.83 -15.42
N ARG A 359 14.37 17.29 -14.21
CA ARG A 359 14.72 15.90 -13.85
C ARG A 359 14.02 14.88 -14.77
N ARG A 360 12.76 15.16 -15.15
CA ARG A 360 11.99 14.34 -16.10
C ARG A 360 12.58 14.38 -17.51
N LEU A 361 13.14 15.50 -17.96
CA LEU A 361 13.82 15.63 -19.26
C LEU A 361 15.22 14.99 -19.24
N LEU A 362 16.03 15.25 -18.21
CA LEU A 362 17.34 14.63 -18.02
C LEU A 362 17.25 13.10 -17.93
N GLY A 363 16.24 12.57 -17.23
CA GLY A 363 15.98 11.13 -17.17
C GLY A 363 15.61 10.52 -18.53
N LYS A 364 14.86 11.24 -19.38
CA LYS A 364 14.61 10.83 -20.78
C LYS A 364 15.91 10.88 -21.60
N LEU A 365 16.70 11.95 -21.46
CA LEU A 365 17.93 12.17 -22.23
C LEU A 365 18.96 11.05 -21.97
N SER A 366 19.22 10.77 -20.69
CA SER A 366 20.11 9.68 -20.24
C SER A 366 19.67 8.31 -20.77
N HIS A 367 18.36 8.07 -20.90
CA HIS A 367 17.85 6.82 -21.49
C HIS A 367 18.15 6.70 -22.99
N GLU A 368 17.97 7.77 -23.77
CA GLU A 368 18.31 7.77 -25.20
C GLU A 368 19.83 7.64 -25.42
N GLU A 369 20.64 8.33 -24.60
CA GLU A 369 22.10 8.22 -24.60
C GLU A 369 22.58 6.81 -24.23
N ALA A 370 21.95 6.14 -23.27
CA ALA A 370 22.28 4.76 -22.91
C ALA A 370 21.95 3.77 -24.05
N ILE A 371 20.91 4.03 -24.85
CA ILE A 371 20.61 3.23 -26.06
C ILE A 371 21.70 3.46 -27.11
N LEU A 372 22.07 4.71 -27.38
CA LEU A 372 23.12 5.09 -28.35
C LEU A 372 24.50 4.54 -27.95
N ALA A 373 24.84 4.56 -26.65
CA ALA A 373 26.06 3.95 -26.16
C ALA A 373 26.08 2.43 -26.41
N ARG A 374 24.94 1.75 -26.21
CA ARG A 374 24.80 0.30 -26.44
C ARG A 374 24.91 -0.07 -27.93
N THR A 375 24.28 0.67 -28.83
CA THR A 375 24.39 0.44 -30.29
C THR A 375 25.83 0.68 -30.77
N ASN A 376 26.49 1.74 -30.30
CA ASN A 376 27.90 2.02 -30.62
C ASN A 376 28.86 0.93 -30.10
N VAL A 377 28.64 0.39 -28.90
CA VAL A 377 29.39 -0.77 -28.40
C VAL A 377 29.13 -2.02 -29.24
N MET A 378 27.88 -2.25 -29.69
CA MET A 378 27.57 -3.36 -30.59
C MET A 378 28.25 -3.21 -31.96
N ALA A 379 28.27 -2.02 -32.55
CA ALA A 379 28.96 -1.74 -33.82
C ALA A 379 30.47 -2.02 -33.72
N LYS A 380 31.16 -1.45 -32.72
CA LYS A 380 32.59 -1.68 -32.47
C LYS A 380 32.93 -3.15 -32.19
N ASN A 381 32.00 -3.90 -31.59
CA ASN A 381 32.15 -5.33 -31.40
C ASN A 381 31.95 -6.13 -32.70
N GLN A 382 31.03 -5.73 -33.58
CA GLN A 382 30.91 -6.33 -34.92
C GLN A 382 32.16 -6.07 -35.78
N GLU A 383 32.73 -4.86 -35.73
CA GLU A 383 33.97 -4.51 -36.42
C GLU A 383 35.14 -5.38 -35.97
N ARG A 384 35.35 -5.52 -34.65
CA ARG A 384 36.38 -6.42 -34.12
C ARG A 384 36.17 -7.88 -34.53
N VAL A 385 34.91 -8.34 -34.62
CA VAL A 385 34.57 -9.69 -35.09
C VAL A 385 34.75 -9.84 -36.61
N ARG A 386 34.69 -8.76 -37.41
CA ARG A 386 35.09 -8.79 -38.83
C ARG A 386 36.61 -8.93 -38.97
N GLY A 387 37.39 -8.10 -38.28
CA GLY A 387 38.86 -8.20 -38.26
C GLY A 387 39.35 -9.60 -37.87
N ILE A 388 38.84 -10.16 -36.77
CA ILE A 388 39.19 -11.53 -36.34
C ILE A 388 38.79 -12.60 -37.38
N LYS A 389 37.70 -12.40 -38.14
CA LYS A 389 37.32 -13.32 -39.24
C LYS A 389 38.24 -13.19 -40.45
N GLU A 390 38.70 -11.99 -40.76
CA GLU A 390 39.65 -11.72 -41.84
C GLU A 390 41.03 -12.29 -41.48
N GLU A 391 41.52 -12.04 -40.27
CA GLU A 391 42.74 -12.64 -39.69
C GLU A 391 42.70 -14.18 -39.72
N THR A 392 41.60 -14.78 -39.24
CA THR A 392 41.47 -16.26 -39.24
C THR A 392 41.27 -16.84 -40.64
N ALA A 393 40.69 -16.09 -41.59
CA ALA A 393 40.63 -16.50 -42.99
C ALA A 393 42.01 -16.47 -43.67
N VAL A 394 42.86 -15.49 -43.34
CA VAL A 394 44.27 -15.45 -43.79
C VAL A 394 45.06 -16.62 -43.20
N MET A 395 45.00 -16.81 -41.87
CA MET A 395 45.63 -17.96 -41.19
C MET A 395 45.18 -19.32 -41.77
N MET A 396 43.90 -19.45 -42.13
CA MET A 396 43.39 -20.68 -42.76
C MET A 396 43.93 -20.89 -44.18
N ARG A 397 44.13 -19.82 -44.98
CA ARG A 397 44.79 -19.93 -46.29
C ARG A 397 46.24 -20.38 -46.13
N GLU A 398 47.01 -19.74 -45.25
CA GLU A 398 48.39 -20.14 -44.96
C GLU A 398 48.49 -21.61 -44.50
N PHE A 399 47.55 -22.07 -43.68
CA PHE A 399 47.50 -23.46 -43.23
C PHE A 399 47.18 -24.43 -44.39
N LEU A 400 46.25 -24.05 -45.29
CA LEU A 400 45.93 -24.84 -46.48
C LEU A 400 47.09 -24.87 -47.49
N GLU A 401 47.81 -23.76 -47.67
CA GLU A 401 49.00 -23.68 -48.51
C GLU A 401 50.13 -24.55 -47.96
N LYS A 402 50.39 -24.49 -46.65
CA LYS A 402 51.34 -25.39 -45.95
C LYS A 402 50.92 -26.85 -46.09
N LYS A 403 49.63 -27.18 -45.92
CA LYS A 403 49.12 -28.55 -46.14
C LYS A 403 49.25 -29.02 -47.59
N PHE A 404 49.10 -28.13 -48.57
CA PHE A 404 49.30 -28.44 -49.99
C PHE A 404 50.79 -28.59 -50.35
N GLN A 405 51.71 -27.94 -49.62
CA GLN A 405 53.15 -28.18 -49.71
C GLN A 405 53.51 -29.54 -49.10
N GLU A 406 53.08 -29.81 -47.85
CA GLU A 406 53.23 -31.12 -47.20
C GLU A 406 52.63 -32.26 -48.04
N GLU A 407 51.46 -32.07 -48.67
CA GLU A 407 50.83 -33.07 -49.53
C GLU A 407 51.62 -33.30 -50.82
N LYS A 408 52.27 -32.28 -51.39
CA LYS A 408 53.20 -32.45 -52.52
C LYS A 408 54.45 -33.24 -52.12
N GLU A 409 55.04 -32.92 -50.98
CA GLU A 409 56.22 -33.64 -50.44
C GLU A 409 55.88 -35.10 -50.11
N MET A 410 54.76 -35.33 -49.42
CA MET A 410 54.23 -36.68 -49.18
C MET A 410 53.86 -37.37 -50.49
N LYS A 411 53.34 -36.68 -51.51
CA LYS A 411 53.03 -37.29 -52.81
C LYS A 411 54.30 -37.73 -53.54
N MET A 412 55.39 -36.95 -53.50
CA MET A 412 56.70 -37.37 -54.02
C MET A 412 57.24 -38.61 -53.26
N LEU A 413 57.11 -38.64 -51.94
CA LEU A 413 57.51 -39.79 -51.11
C LEU A 413 56.63 -41.02 -51.37
N VAL A 414 55.33 -40.83 -51.57
CA VAL A 414 54.35 -41.87 -51.95
C VAL A 414 54.61 -42.35 -53.37
N GLU A 415 55.02 -41.51 -54.31
CA GLU A 415 55.36 -41.91 -55.68
C GLU A 415 56.65 -42.76 -55.70
N ASN A 416 57.68 -42.35 -54.93
CA ASN A 416 58.90 -43.14 -54.72
C ASN A 416 58.62 -44.50 -54.06
N THR A 417 57.77 -44.55 -53.02
CA THR A 417 57.39 -45.81 -52.38
C THR A 417 56.39 -46.64 -53.20
N MET A 418 55.58 -46.01 -54.04
CA MET A 418 54.70 -46.69 -55.01
C MET A 418 55.46 -47.28 -56.19
N ALA A 419 56.61 -46.73 -56.58
CA ALA A 419 57.54 -47.41 -57.47
C ALA A 419 58.03 -48.73 -56.84
N GLY A 420 58.43 -48.70 -55.55
CA GLY A 420 58.75 -49.91 -54.79
C GLY A 420 57.57 -50.89 -54.64
N HIS A 421 56.35 -50.38 -54.40
CA HIS A 421 55.17 -51.23 -54.26
C HIS A 421 54.63 -51.77 -55.59
N ARG A 422 54.84 -51.12 -56.75
CA ARG A 422 54.52 -51.70 -58.06
C ARG A 422 55.28 -53.02 -58.25
N ASN A 423 56.59 -53.00 -58.02
CA ASN A 423 57.46 -54.19 -58.06
C ASN A 423 56.97 -55.32 -57.12
N ALA A 424 56.40 -54.98 -55.95
CA ALA A 424 55.84 -55.95 -55.01
C ALA A 424 54.40 -56.41 -55.33
N LYS A 425 53.61 -55.61 -56.05
CA LYS A 425 52.18 -55.89 -56.32
C LYS A 425 51.99 -56.83 -57.50
N ASP A 426 52.91 -56.81 -58.47
CA ASP A 426 52.94 -57.77 -59.59
C ASP A 426 53.34 -59.19 -59.16
N ALA A 427 54.01 -59.33 -58.01
CA ALA A 427 54.17 -60.63 -57.33
C ALA A 427 52.87 -61.10 -56.67
N LYS A 428 52.02 -60.18 -56.18
CA LYS A 428 50.84 -60.50 -55.36
C LYS A 428 49.55 -60.75 -56.16
N LYS A 429 49.38 -60.15 -57.35
CA LYS A 429 48.24 -60.44 -58.25
C LYS A 429 48.13 -61.93 -58.60
N ARG A 430 49.28 -62.59 -58.79
CA ARG A 430 49.43 -64.04 -59.08
C ARG A 430 48.82 -64.98 -58.02
N LEU A 431 48.35 -64.44 -56.89
CA LEU A 431 47.79 -65.20 -55.76
C LEU A 431 46.27 -65.00 -55.58
N THR A 432 45.71 -63.86 -56.01
CA THR A 432 44.33 -63.46 -55.66
C THR A 432 43.25 -64.09 -56.54
N GLU A 433 43.58 -64.37 -57.81
CA GLU A 433 42.67 -64.98 -58.79
C GLU A 433 42.19 -66.39 -58.38
N TYR A 434 42.90 -67.02 -57.45
CA TYR A 434 42.59 -68.35 -56.90
C TYR A 434 41.42 -68.38 -55.90
N LYS A 435 41.01 -67.24 -55.31
CA LYS A 435 40.13 -67.24 -54.11
C LYS A 435 38.69 -66.76 -54.32
N GLN A 436 38.34 -66.16 -55.46
CA GLN A 436 37.11 -65.36 -55.56
C GLN A 436 35.83 -66.16 -55.90
N LYS A 437 35.92 -67.49 -56.06
CA LYS A 437 34.84 -68.37 -56.57
C LYS A 437 33.85 -68.91 -55.50
N ILE A 438 33.85 -68.42 -54.26
CA ILE A 438 33.24 -69.13 -53.11
C ILE A 438 32.05 -68.39 -52.43
N VAL A 439 31.80 -67.11 -52.72
CA VAL A 439 31.07 -66.20 -51.79
C VAL A 439 29.70 -65.70 -52.31
N GLN A 440 29.03 -66.40 -53.23
CA GLN A 440 27.75 -65.91 -53.82
C GLN A 440 26.47 -66.28 -53.05
N GLU A 441 26.49 -67.28 -52.16
CA GLU A 441 25.33 -68.17 -51.97
C GLU A 441 24.43 -67.89 -50.73
N VAL A 442 24.51 -66.70 -50.09
CA VAL A 442 24.05 -66.54 -48.68
C VAL A 442 22.98 -65.44 -48.41
N THR A 443 22.63 -64.58 -49.38
CA THR A 443 22.08 -63.23 -49.04
C THR A 443 20.56 -62.98 -49.18
N GLU A 444 19.71 -63.96 -49.51
CA GLU A 444 18.36 -63.66 -50.06
C GLU A 444 17.16 -63.70 -49.07
N GLU A 445 17.26 -64.30 -47.88
CA GLU A 445 16.09 -64.83 -47.15
C GLU A 445 15.29 -63.88 -46.20
N SER A 446 15.73 -62.64 -45.94
CA SER A 446 15.30 -61.89 -44.72
C SER A 446 14.28 -60.73 -44.87
N ARG A 447 13.24 -60.86 -45.71
CA ARG A 447 12.21 -59.81 -45.95
C ARG A 447 10.86 -60.04 -45.22
N GLU A 448 9.94 -59.09 -45.43
CA GLU A 448 8.46 -59.20 -45.45
C GLU A 448 7.59 -58.99 -44.19
N LEU A 449 8.01 -59.34 -42.97
CA LEU A 449 7.04 -59.74 -41.92
C LEU A 449 6.24 -58.68 -41.09
N MET A 450 6.17 -57.37 -41.42
CA MET A 450 5.45 -56.42 -40.52
C MET A 450 4.84 -55.17 -41.18
N LYS A 451 3.50 -54.97 -41.09
CA LYS A 451 2.81 -53.79 -41.66
C LYS A 451 1.38 -53.43 -41.16
N GLN A 452 0.75 -54.14 -40.22
CA GLN A 452 -0.71 -54.07 -40.02
C GLN A 452 -1.15 -53.66 -38.58
N ALA A 453 -1.44 -52.37 -38.35
CA ALA A 453 -2.19 -51.89 -37.16
C ALA A 453 -2.64 -50.40 -37.28
N LEU A 454 -3.97 -50.18 -37.42
CA LEU A 454 -4.84 -49.19 -36.73
C LEU A 454 -4.25 -47.81 -36.32
N GLU A 455 -4.74 -46.62 -36.68
CA GLU A 455 -5.83 -46.09 -37.52
C GLU A 455 -7.27 -45.91 -36.97
N GLU A 456 -7.87 -46.81 -36.18
CA GLU A 456 -9.28 -46.67 -35.73
C GLU A 456 -9.43 -46.15 -34.28
N ALA A 457 -9.67 -44.85 -34.10
CA ALA A 457 -10.15 -44.24 -32.84
C ALA A 457 -10.77 -42.85 -33.06
N GLU A 458 -12.09 -42.83 -33.21
CA GLU A 458 -12.99 -41.68 -33.41
C GLU A 458 -12.76 -40.53 -32.38
N ALA A 459 -12.97 -39.24 -32.67
CA ALA A 459 -13.88 -38.57 -33.60
C ALA A 459 -15.39 -38.66 -33.24
N ASP A 460 -15.77 -38.32 -32.00
CA ASP A 460 -17.18 -37.97 -31.72
C ASP A 460 -17.38 -36.94 -30.57
N MET A 461 -18.61 -36.41 -30.49
CA MET A 461 -19.24 -35.65 -29.40
C MET A 461 -18.52 -34.42 -28.81
N ARG A 462 -18.89 -33.22 -29.29
CA ARG A 462 -18.84 -31.99 -28.49
C ARG A 462 -19.77 -30.83 -28.90
N CYS A 463 -20.83 -31.10 -29.68
CA CYS A 463 -21.68 -30.03 -30.24
C CYS A 463 -23.08 -30.00 -29.60
N LYS A 464 -23.38 -28.97 -28.78
CA LYS A 464 -24.66 -28.21 -28.65
C LYS A 464 -24.82 -27.52 -27.27
N MET A 465 -25.12 -26.21 -27.34
CA MET A 465 -26.15 -25.44 -26.59
C MET A 465 -26.21 -25.54 -25.05
N GLU A 466 -26.22 -24.46 -24.25
CA GLU A 466 -26.52 -23.03 -24.47
C GLU A 466 -27.95 -22.71 -24.97
N LEU A 467 -28.89 -22.59 -24.02
CA LEU A 467 -30.09 -21.71 -24.02
C LEU A 467 -30.77 -21.81 -22.62
N ILE A 468 -31.83 -21.04 -22.36
CA ILE A 468 -32.79 -21.22 -21.25
C ILE A 468 -32.16 -21.24 -19.83
N GLN A 469 -31.58 -20.11 -19.38
CA GLN A 469 -31.57 -19.77 -17.95
C GLN A 469 -31.31 -18.29 -17.71
N GLN A 470 -32.28 -17.48 -18.12
CA GLN A 470 -32.42 -16.13 -17.61
C GLN A 470 -33.91 -15.85 -17.64
N ILE A 471 -34.62 -16.10 -16.55
CA ILE A 471 -35.96 -15.55 -16.25
C ILE A 471 -36.04 -15.21 -14.66
N ARG A 472 -36.65 -15.83 -13.59
CA ARG A 472 -37.71 -15.50 -12.48
C ARG A 472 -37.31 -14.60 -11.28
N ALA A 473 -38.18 -13.85 -10.55
CA ALA A 473 -39.65 -13.61 -10.59
C ALA A 473 -40.10 -12.21 -10.05
N MET A 474 -41.41 -11.90 -10.16
CA MET A 474 -42.10 -10.63 -9.77
C MET A 474 -42.77 -10.62 -8.35
N GLU A 475 -43.51 -9.52 -8.01
CA GLU A 475 -44.67 -9.37 -7.04
C GLU A 475 -44.40 -9.02 -5.52
N ALA A 476 -45.26 -8.35 -4.68
CA ALA A 476 -46.45 -7.43 -4.80
C ALA A 476 -47.09 -6.82 -3.46
N THR A 477 -47.70 -5.58 -3.48
CA THR A 477 -48.96 -4.96 -2.83
C THR A 477 -49.26 -4.86 -1.26
N PRO A 478 -50.48 -4.46 -0.67
CA PRO A 478 -51.45 -3.25 -0.63
C PRO A 478 -51.77 -2.66 0.85
N VAL A 479 -52.77 -1.86 1.43
CA VAL A 479 -54.07 -1.01 1.32
C VAL A 479 -54.24 -0.05 2.63
N ASN A 480 -55.26 0.69 3.23
CA ASN A 480 -56.70 1.27 3.25
C ASN A 480 -56.83 2.31 4.51
N ARG A 481 -57.86 3.05 5.10
CA ARG A 481 -59.25 3.76 5.03
C ARG A 481 -59.52 4.59 6.39
N PHE A 482 -60.57 5.38 6.86
CA PHE A 482 -61.97 5.91 6.53
C PHE A 482 -62.45 7.30 7.24
N LYS A 483 -63.66 7.52 7.89
CA LYS A 483 -64.38 8.84 8.32
C LYS A 483 -65.55 8.73 9.42
N ILE A 484 -66.43 9.67 9.96
CA ILE A 484 -66.60 11.13 10.47
C ILE A 484 -68.09 11.45 10.98
N VAL A 485 -68.45 12.40 11.95
CA VAL A 485 -69.81 13.12 12.20
C VAL A 485 -69.87 14.27 13.33
N ASP A 486 -71.03 14.94 13.64
CA ASP A 486 -71.30 16.33 14.20
C ASP A 486 -72.25 16.50 15.48
N LEU A 487 -72.45 17.72 16.05
CA LEU A 487 -73.14 18.07 17.33
C LEU A 487 -73.97 19.40 17.37
N THR A 488 -75.30 19.38 17.63
CA THR A 488 -76.11 20.60 17.93
C THR A 488 -77.19 20.50 19.03
N SER A 489 -77.25 19.40 19.79
CA SER A 489 -78.11 19.30 20.99
C SER A 489 -77.37 19.68 22.28
N THR A 490 -78.03 20.41 23.19
CA THR A 490 -77.61 20.50 24.60
C THR A 490 -78.03 19.24 25.35
N SER A 491 -77.25 18.80 26.33
CA SER A 491 -77.30 17.42 26.85
C SER A 491 -78.37 17.12 27.91
N GLY A 492 -79.03 18.13 28.49
CA GLY A 492 -80.18 17.97 29.40
C GLY A 492 -79.91 17.07 30.62
N ALA A 493 -78.86 17.37 31.39
CA ALA A 493 -78.36 16.53 32.49
C ALA A 493 -78.75 17.05 33.90
N GLY A 494 -79.47 18.16 33.99
CA GLY A 494 -80.01 18.70 35.25
C GLY A 494 -79.02 19.49 36.12
N LEU A 495 -77.86 19.91 35.60
CA LEU A 495 -76.92 20.74 36.36
C LEU A 495 -77.38 22.20 36.46
N LEU A 496 -77.10 22.84 37.61
CA LEU A 496 -77.38 24.26 37.90
C LEU A 496 -76.67 25.28 36.98
N GLY A 497 -75.89 24.82 36.00
CA GLY A 497 -75.23 25.63 34.97
C GLY A 497 -75.74 25.39 33.55
N GLU A 498 -76.84 24.64 33.37
CA GLU A 498 -77.41 24.35 32.04
C GLU A 498 -78.12 25.56 31.42
N MET A 499 -77.33 26.38 30.74
CA MET A 499 -77.84 27.35 29.76
C MET A 499 -78.15 26.64 28.44
N SER A 500 -79.23 27.04 27.76
CA SER A 500 -79.46 26.60 26.39
C SER A 500 -78.36 27.09 25.45
N ILE A 501 -78.19 26.40 24.31
CA ILE A 501 -77.34 26.83 23.19
C ILE A 501 -77.70 28.26 22.69
N VAL A 502 -78.86 28.81 23.08
CA VAL A 502 -79.31 30.16 22.70
C VAL A 502 -78.96 31.21 23.76
N GLU A 503 -79.26 31.01 25.04
CA GLU A 503 -78.88 31.96 26.11
C GLU A 503 -77.36 32.08 26.23
N LEU A 504 -76.64 30.98 25.96
CA LEU A 504 -75.19 30.97 25.82
C LEU A 504 -74.72 32.02 24.79
N ARG A 505 -75.47 32.23 23.69
CA ARG A 505 -75.10 33.20 22.63
C ARG A 505 -75.17 34.64 23.08
N GLU A 506 -76.10 35.01 23.97
CA GLU A 506 -76.25 36.38 24.47
C GLU A 506 -75.15 36.74 25.48
N ARG A 507 -74.85 35.85 26.44
CA ARG A 507 -73.69 36.07 27.32
C ARG A 507 -72.37 36.03 26.54
N LEU A 508 -72.29 35.19 25.50
CA LEU A 508 -71.20 35.25 24.53
C LEU A 508 -71.22 36.49 23.64
N ALA A 509 -72.32 37.25 23.51
CA ALA A 509 -72.35 38.47 22.68
C ALA A 509 -71.62 39.61 23.40
N LEU A 510 -71.95 39.89 24.65
CA LEU A 510 -71.26 40.89 25.46
C LEU A 510 -69.80 40.53 25.75
N LEU A 511 -69.48 39.22 25.83
CA LEU A 511 -68.09 38.77 25.90
C LEU A 511 -67.37 38.90 24.56
N LYS A 512 -68.05 38.67 23.42
CA LYS A 512 -67.48 38.91 22.08
C LYS A 512 -67.19 40.38 21.84
N GLU A 513 -68.02 41.32 22.29
CA GLU A 513 -67.76 42.76 22.11
C GLU A 513 -66.43 43.17 22.77
N LYS A 514 -66.22 42.77 24.03
CA LYS A 514 -64.94 43.01 24.72
C LYS A 514 -63.77 42.22 24.14
N GLN A 515 -64.03 40.99 23.66
CA GLN A 515 -63.02 40.21 22.94
C GLN A 515 -62.67 40.85 21.59
N LEU A 516 -63.60 41.54 20.91
CA LEU A 516 -63.37 42.27 19.67
C LEU A 516 -62.53 43.53 19.91
N GLU A 517 -62.82 44.31 20.95
CA GLU A 517 -61.99 45.46 21.38
C GLU A 517 -60.55 44.99 21.68
N GLU A 518 -60.40 43.97 22.53
CA GLU A 518 -59.10 43.35 22.83
C GLU A 518 -58.43 42.73 21.59
N GLU A 519 -59.19 42.16 20.66
CA GLU A 519 -58.67 41.64 19.40
C GLU A 519 -58.22 42.76 18.47
N GLU A 520 -58.84 43.93 18.47
CA GLU A 520 -58.47 45.07 17.63
C GLU A 520 -57.16 45.71 18.09
N GLU A 521 -56.98 45.95 19.40
CA GLU A 521 -55.66 46.34 19.94
C GLU A 521 -54.57 45.32 19.59
N LYS A 522 -54.87 44.02 19.73
CA LYS A 522 -53.92 42.95 19.38
C LYS A 522 -53.67 42.88 17.87
N ARG A 523 -54.68 43.11 17.02
CA ARG A 523 -54.55 43.18 15.55
C ARG A 523 -53.63 44.33 15.16
N ASP A 524 -53.78 45.51 15.75
CA ASP A 524 -52.96 46.69 15.46
C ASP A 524 -51.50 46.52 15.91
N ILE A 525 -51.26 45.99 17.11
CA ILE A 525 -49.91 45.60 17.56
C ILE A 525 -49.30 44.58 16.59
N ILE A 526 -50.07 43.60 16.14
CA ILE A 526 -49.64 42.59 15.15
C ILE A 526 -49.41 43.21 13.76
N LEU A 527 -50.19 44.21 13.33
CA LEU A 527 -50.02 44.91 12.05
C LEU A 527 -48.74 45.76 12.07
N ASN A 528 -48.53 46.57 13.11
CA ASN A 528 -47.33 47.38 13.29
C ASN A 528 -46.07 46.49 13.35
N ALA A 529 -46.13 45.36 14.07
CA ALA A 529 -45.04 44.39 14.11
C ALA A 529 -44.81 43.66 12.76
N LYS A 530 -45.85 43.49 11.93
CA LYS A 530 -45.72 42.96 10.56
C LYS A 530 -45.09 43.99 9.62
N GLN A 531 -45.46 45.27 9.72
CA GLN A 531 -44.91 46.37 8.91
C GLN A 531 -43.42 46.54 9.21
N ALA A 532 -43.03 46.80 10.46
CA ALA A 532 -41.63 46.95 10.85
C ALA A 532 -40.74 45.74 10.48
N LYS A 533 -41.33 44.53 10.49
CA LYS A 533 -40.65 43.30 10.02
C LYS A 533 -40.53 43.22 8.50
N ALA A 534 -41.49 43.76 7.74
CA ALA A 534 -41.40 43.87 6.28
C ALA A 534 -40.35 44.91 5.86
N ASP A 535 -40.32 46.07 6.52
CA ASP A 535 -39.37 47.15 6.26
C ASP A 535 -37.93 46.72 6.57
N TYR A 536 -37.72 46.04 7.70
CA TYR A 536 -36.42 45.43 8.01
C TYR A 536 -36.01 44.37 6.96
N LEU A 537 -36.96 43.65 6.36
CA LEU A 537 -36.69 42.64 5.33
C LEU A 537 -36.42 43.26 3.95
N SER A 538 -37.00 44.41 3.61
CA SER A 538 -36.68 45.14 2.37
C SER A 538 -35.29 45.80 2.50
N GLU A 539 -35.02 46.50 3.60
CA GLU A 539 -33.70 47.08 3.87
C GLU A 539 -32.57 46.04 3.81
N THR A 540 -32.75 44.88 4.44
CA THR A 540 -31.72 43.83 4.43
C THR A 540 -31.58 43.17 3.06
N LEU A 541 -32.66 43.07 2.27
CA LEU A 541 -32.61 42.63 0.88
C LEU A 541 -31.85 43.63 -0.02
N ASP A 542 -32.01 44.94 0.20
CA ASP A 542 -31.29 45.98 -0.53
C ASP A 542 -29.79 46.07 -0.18
N ARG A 543 -29.42 45.69 1.05
CA ARG A 543 -28.00 45.50 1.41
C ARG A 543 -27.44 44.26 0.70
N ILE A 544 -28.18 43.14 0.71
CA ILE A 544 -27.81 41.89 0.02
C ILE A 544 -27.65 42.11 -1.49
N SER A 545 -28.54 42.86 -2.14
CA SER A 545 -28.49 43.09 -3.59
C SER A 545 -27.23 43.86 -4.01
N LYS A 546 -26.82 44.87 -3.24
CA LYS A 546 -25.56 45.61 -3.42
C LYS A 546 -24.34 44.70 -3.28
N HIS A 547 -24.23 43.95 -2.17
CA HIS A 547 -23.13 42.99 -1.94
C HIS A 547 -23.03 41.94 -3.05
N ARG A 548 -24.15 41.38 -3.52
CA ARG A 548 -24.17 40.42 -4.63
C ARG A 548 -23.74 41.07 -5.96
N ALA A 549 -24.10 42.32 -6.22
CA ALA A 549 -23.66 43.05 -7.42
C ALA A 549 -22.14 43.31 -7.39
N GLU A 550 -21.58 43.68 -6.23
CA GLU A 550 -20.14 43.91 -6.05
C GLU A 550 -19.32 42.60 -6.11
N GLN A 551 -19.84 41.51 -5.53
CA GLN A 551 -19.27 40.17 -5.72
C GLN A 551 -19.30 39.75 -7.20
N THR A 552 -20.39 40.00 -7.93
CA THR A 552 -20.49 39.67 -9.36
C THR A 552 -19.49 40.48 -10.19
N ARG A 553 -19.37 41.80 -9.93
CA ARG A 553 -18.38 42.67 -10.58
C ARG A 553 -16.95 42.23 -10.30
N SER A 554 -16.60 42.00 -9.03
CA SER A 554 -15.24 41.58 -8.65
C SER A 554 -14.90 40.15 -9.09
N ALA A 555 -15.89 39.25 -9.19
CA ALA A 555 -15.72 37.93 -9.80
C ALA A 555 -15.49 38.02 -11.32
N ALA A 556 -16.18 38.94 -12.02
CA ALA A 556 -15.96 39.18 -13.45
C ALA A 556 -14.55 39.74 -13.72
N VAL A 557 -14.08 40.71 -12.92
CA VAL A 557 -12.70 41.22 -13.00
C VAL A 557 -11.68 40.09 -12.77
N LYS A 558 -11.84 39.31 -11.69
CA LYS A 558 -10.97 38.15 -11.42
C LYS A 558 -11.03 37.07 -12.51
N LEU A 559 -12.14 36.94 -13.23
CA LEU A 559 -12.26 36.04 -14.37
C LEU A 559 -11.53 36.59 -15.60
N GLU A 560 -11.53 37.90 -15.84
CA GLU A 560 -10.70 38.52 -16.88
C GLU A 560 -9.22 38.44 -16.56
N GLU A 561 -8.80 38.75 -15.33
CA GLU A 561 -7.42 38.56 -14.86
C GLU A 561 -6.99 37.11 -15.05
N ARG A 562 -7.84 36.15 -14.66
CA ARG A 562 -7.58 34.72 -14.89
C ARG A 562 -7.50 34.37 -16.38
N LYS A 563 -8.30 34.96 -17.27
CA LYS A 563 -8.20 34.71 -18.72
C LYS A 563 -6.92 35.30 -19.33
N LYS A 564 -6.54 36.51 -18.92
CA LYS A 564 -5.28 37.18 -19.32
C LYS A 564 -4.07 36.38 -18.83
N ASN A 565 -4.10 35.91 -17.58
CA ASN A 565 -3.06 35.06 -17.02
C ASN A 565 -3.09 33.63 -17.59
N GLN A 566 -4.25 33.09 -17.98
CA GLN A 566 -4.36 31.77 -18.64
C GLN A 566 -3.82 31.77 -20.07
N SER A 567 -3.86 32.90 -20.78
CA SER A 567 -3.14 33.06 -22.05
C SER A 567 -1.62 33.22 -21.86
N ALA A 568 -1.16 33.62 -20.66
CA ALA A 568 0.25 33.58 -20.27
C ALA A 568 0.70 32.20 -19.71
N LEU A 569 -0.23 31.38 -19.17
CA LEU A 569 -0.02 30.00 -18.73
C LEU A 569 0.12 29.01 -19.90
N ALA A 570 0.96 29.36 -20.88
CA ALA A 570 1.71 28.35 -21.60
C ALA A 570 2.48 27.49 -20.58
N PRO A 571 2.73 26.19 -20.85
CA PRO A 571 3.55 25.37 -19.95
C PRO A 571 4.90 26.06 -19.73
N TYR A 572 5.30 26.19 -18.46
CA TYR A 572 6.38 27.08 -17.99
C TYR A 572 7.73 26.76 -18.65
N ARG A 573 7.96 27.39 -19.81
CA ARG A 573 9.12 27.16 -20.67
C ARG A 573 10.26 28.08 -20.25
N ASN A 574 10.94 27.66 -19.18
CA ASN A 574 12.32 28.11 -18.97
C ASN A 574 13.16 27.79 -20.22
N GLU A 575 14.06 28.69 -20.57
CA GLU A 575 14.95 28.53 -21.74
C GLU A 575 15.76 27.22 -21.63
N ALA A 576 16.29 26.92 -20.44
CA ALA A 576 16.97 25.66 -20.14
C ALA A 576 16.10 24.40 -20.32
N LEU A 577 14.80 24.45 -20.01
CA LEU A 577 13.88 23.32 -20.28
C LEU A 577 13.67 23.15 -21.78
N SER A 578 13.55 24.25 -22.52
CA SER A 578 13.41 24.25 -23.98
C SER A 578 14.66 23.70 -24.67
N GLU A 579 15.86 24.03 -24.17
CA GLU A 579 17.11 23.40 -24.60
C GLU A 579 17.14 21.89 -24.34
N LEU A 580 16.70 21.43 -23.16
CA LEU A 580 16.67 20.01 -22.81
C LEU A 580 15.67 19.23 -23.67
N GLU A 581 14.51 19.83 -24.01
CA GLU A 581 13.60 19.26 -25.00
C GLU A 581 14.26 19.15 -26.38
N ARG A 582 15.01 20.17 -26.83
CA ARG A 582 15.73 20.13 -28.11
C ARG A 582 16.81 19.05 -28.15
N LYS A 583 17.67 18.99 -27.12
CA LYS A 583 18.71 17.95 -26.95
C LYS A 583 18.12 16.54 -26.93
N LEU A 584 16.95 16.37 -26.30
CA LEU A 584 16.22 15.10 -26.30
C LEU A 584 15.66 14.73 -27.69
N GLN A 585 15.16 15.70 -28.46
CA GLN A 585 14.72 15.48 -29.85
C GLN A 585 15.90 15.13 -30.77
N GLU A 586 17.04 15.82 -30.62
CA GLU A 586 18.30 15.54 -31.33
C GLU A 586 18.76 14.08 -31.07
N LYS A 587 18.85 13.65 -29.80
CA LYS A 587 19.23 12.26 -29.44
C LYS A 587 18.24 11.20 -29.93
N ARG A 588 16.94 11.52 -29.98
CA ARG A 588 15.92 10.63 -30.57
C ARG A 588 16.09 10.49 -32.09
N ALA A 589 16.41 11.57 -32.78
CA ALA A 589 16.70 11.54 -34.21
C ALA A 589 17.97 10.74 -34.52
N GLU A 590 19.04 10.90 -33.73
CA GLU A 590 20.24 10.06 -33.79
C GLU A 590 19.91 8.58 -33.64
N ARG A 591 19.14 8.20 -32.60
CA ARG A 591 18.74 6.81 -32.34
C ARG A 591 17.97 6.21 -33.52
N ILE A 592 17.04 6.96 -34.11
CA ILE A 592 16.26 6.50 -35.28
C ILE A 592 17.18 6.29 -36.49
N ARG A 593 18.13 7.20 -36.74
CA ARG A 593 19.14 7.06 -37.82
C ARG A 593 20.05 5.84 -37.60
N GLU A 594 20.52 5.59 -36.38
CA GLU A 594 21.32 4.40 -36.07
C GLU A 594 20.51 3.09 -36.20
N GLN A 595 19.24 3.10 -35.79
CA GLN A 595 18.34 1.95 -35.97
C GLN A 595 18.13 1.64 -37.45
N GLN A 596 17.83 2.65 -38.27
CA GLN A 596 17.70 2.51 -39.73
C GLN A 596 19.00 2.01 -40.37
N ARG A 597 20.16 2.57 -40.01
CA ARG A 597 21.48 2.12 -40.51
C ARG A 597 21.80 0.67 -40.10
N SER A 598 21.28 0.21 -38.96
CA SER A 598 21.46 -1.16 -38.46
C SER A 598 20.44 -2.15 -39.03
N GLN A 599 19.39 -1.68 -39.71
CA GLN A 599 18.27 -2.51 -40.17
C GLN A 599 18.59 -3.21 -41.50
N VAL A 600 19.53 -4.16 -41.45
CA VAL A 600 19.82 -5.06 -42.57
C VAL A 600 18.60 -5.95 -42.82
N LEU A 601 17.83 -5.65 -43.87
CA LEU A 601 16.70 -6.46 -44.30
C LEU A 601 17.18 -7.88 -44.66
N PRO A 602 16.57 -8.96 -44.09
CA PRO A 602 16.95 -10.32 -44.45
C PRO A 602 16.66 -10.61 -45.92
N SER A 603 17.70 -10.84 -46.72
CA SER A 603 17.54 -11.33 -48.09
C SER A 603 16.71 -12.61 -48.10
N HIS A 604 15.78 -12.74 -49.04
CA HIS A 604 14.81 -13.85 -49.11
C HIS A 604 15.51 -15.23 -49.11
N ALA A 605 16.68 -15.34 -49.75
CA ALA A 605 17.52 -16.53 -49.74
C ALA A 605 18.05 -16.89 -48.32
N SER A 606 18.42 -15.89 -47.52
CA SER A 606 18.89 -16.09 -46.14
C SER A 606 17.76 -16.59 -45.22
N ALA A 607 16.56 -16.01 -45.34
CA ALA A 607 15.38 -16.44 -44.59
C ALA A 607 15.01 -17.90 -44.91
N ASN A 608 14.97 -18.27 -46.18
CA ASN A 608 14.69 -19.66 -46.57
C ASN A 608 15.79 -20.64 -46.12
N ARG A 609 17.07 -20.25 -46.17
CA ARG A 609 18.18 -21.07 -45.65
C ARG A 609 18.06 -21.30 -44.14
N THR A 610 17.67 -20.29 -43.35
CA THR A 610 17.44 -20.48 -41.90
C THR A 610 16.24 -21.38 -41.60
N LYS A 611 15.13 -21.24 -42.32
CA LYS A 611 13.96 -22.15 -42.20
C LYS A 611 14.34 -23.61 -42.51
N SER A 612 15.12 -23.84 -43.58
CA SER A 612 15.62 -25.17 -43.96
C SER A 612 16.50 -25.79 -42.86
N LEU A 613 17.47 -25.04 -42.34
CA LEU A 613 18.36 -25.51 -41.26
C LEU A 613 17.61 -25.80 -39.95
N ILE A 614 16.58 -25.01 -39.61
CA ILE A 614 15.72 -25.26 -38.45
C ILE A 614 14.92 -26.56 -38.64
N SER A 615 14.40 -26.82 -39.84
CA SER A 615 13.71 -28.07 -40.18
C SER A 615 14.64 -29.28 -40.06
N GLN A 616 15.82 -29.22 -40.67
CA GLN A 616 16.85 -30.27 -40.56
C GLN A 616 17.25 -30.54 -39.09
N LYS A 617 17.44 -29.48 -38.29
CA LYS A 617 17.75 -29.62 -36.86
C LYS A 617 16.63 -30.31 -36.09
N LYS A 618 15.36 -29.94 -36.32
CA LYS A 618 14.20 -30.61 -35.70
C LYS A 618 14.14 -32.10 -36.03
N ASN A 619 14.38 -32.46 -37.29
CA ASN A 619 14.36 -33.86 -37.71
C ASN A 619 15.49 -34.67 -37.04
N LEU A 620 16.71 -34.13 -36.98
CA LEU A 620 17.84 -34.76 -36.27
C LEU A 620 17.58 -34.89 -34.76
N GLU A 621 16.93 -33.90 -34.14
CA GLU A 621 16.55 -33.99 -32.72
C GLU A 621 15.45 -35.03 -32.50
N ALA A 622 14.47 -35.15 -33.41
CA ALA A 622 13.43 -36.18 -33.34
C ALA A 622 13.98 -37.60 -33.47
N SER A 623 14.85 -37.88 -34.46
CA SER A 623 15.49 -39.19 -34.60
C SER A 623 16.33 -39.55 -33.36
N ARG A 624 17.05 -38.58 -32.78
CA ARG A 624 17.81 -38.79 -31.54
C ARG A 624 16.92 -39.10 -30.33
N TRP A 625 15.72 -38.53 -30.23
CA TRP A 625 14.76 -38.89 -29.19
C TRP A 625 14.25 -40.33 -29.38
N GLN A 626 13.91 -40.73 -30.61
CA GLN A 626 13.51 -42.11 -30.91
C GLN A 626 14.62 -43.13 -30.61
N GLU A 627 15.90 -42.82 -30.88
CA GLU A 627 17.03 -43.66 -30.49
C GLU A 627 17.14 -43.84 -28.96
N LEU A 628 16.88 -42.77 -28.19
CA LEU A 628 16.90 -42.81 -26.72
C LEU A 628 15.71 -43.58 -26.14
N GLU A 629 14.51 -43.41 -26.70
CA GLU A 629 13.31 -44.18 -26.33
C GLU A 629 13.50 -45.66 -26.63
N GLN A 630 14.00 -46.02 -27.81
CA GLN A 630 14.35 -47.40 -28.14
C GLN A 630 15.44 -47.97 -27.23
N ALA A 631 16.44 -47.18 -26.82
CA ALA A 631 17.45 -47.63 -25.86
C ALA A 631 16.84 -47.90 -24.48
N GLN A 632 15.90 -47.05 -24.01
CA GLN A 632 15.15 -47.29 -22.79
C GLN A 632 14.26 -48.53 -22.89
N GLU A 633 13.51 -48.70 -23.98
CA GLU A 633 12.71 -49.91 -24.22
C GLU A 633 13.57 -51.19 -24.21
N ARG A 634 14.72 -51.19 -24.88
CA ARG A 634 15.65 -52.33 -24.89
C ARG A 634 16.12 -52.64 -23.47
N SER A 635 16.44 -51.61 -22.67
CA SER A 635 16.84 -51.80 -21.27
C SER A 635 15.68 -52.33 -20.40
N ALA A 636 14.45 -51.86 -20.62
CA ALA A 636 13.26 -52.31 -19.88
C ALA A 636 12.89 -53.76 -20.24
N LYS A 637 12.97 -54.13 -21.53
CA LYS A 637 12.79 -55.50 -22.02
C LYS A 637 13.86 -56.45 -21.44
N PHE A 638 15.12 -56.01 -21.37
CA PHE A 638 16.23 -56.76 -20.75
C PHE A 638 16.02 -56.95 -19.23
N LEU A 639 15.51 -55.93 -18.53
CA LEU A 639 15.15 -56.01 -17.12
C LEU A 639 13.93 -56.93 -16.87
N ALA A 640 12.96 -56.95 -17.79
CA ALA A 640 11.77 -57.80 -17.70
C ALA A 640 12.07 -59.29 -17.99
N GLN A 641 13.05 -59.59 -18.85
CA GLN A 641 13.42 -60.96 -19.23
C GLN A 641 14.39 -61.66 -18.26
N SER A 642 14.85 -61.01 -17.18
CA SER A 642 15.78 -61.59 -16.21
C SER A 642 15.07 -62.01 -14.91
N PRO A 643 14.82 -63.31 -14.64
CA PRO A 643 14.04 -63.73 -13.48
C PRO A 643 14.73 -63.52 -12.12
N LEU A 644 16.05 -63.31 -12.11
CA LEU A 644 16.90 -63.40 -10.92
C LEU A 644 17.18 -62.07 -10.19
N VAL A 645 16.65 -60.94 -10.65
CA VAL A 645 16.91 -59.61 -10.04
C VAL A 645 15.62 -58.89 -9.58
N SER A 646 14.62 -59.66 -9.18
CA SER A 646 13.27 -59.15 -8.86
C SER A 646 13.21 -58.20 -7.64
N ALA A 647 14.10 -58.31 -6.66
CA ALA A 647 14.04 -57.54 -5.40
C ALA A 647 14.97 -56.32 -5.34
N ALA A 648 16.21 -56.43 -5.84
CA ALA A 648 17.23 -55.39 -5.67
C ALA A 648 17.01 -54.16 -6.57
N SER A 649 16.81 -54.37 -7.87
CA SER A 649 16.73 -53.26 -8.85
C SER A 649 15.54 -52.34 -8.62
N ARG A 650 14.41 -52.85 -8.11
CA ARG A 650 13.20 -52.03 -7.82
C ARG A 650 13.45 -50.94 -6.77
N ARG A 651 14.44 -51.10 -5.88
CA ARG A 651 14.81 -50.07 -4.88
C ARG A 651 15.67 -48.94 -5.45
N LEU A 652 16.38 -49.17 -6.56
CA LEU A 652 17.27 -48.16 -7.15
C LEU A 652 16.54 -47.20 -8.11
N THR A 653 15.51 -47.67 -8.81
CA THR A 653 14.71 -46.81 -9.70
C THR A 653 13.79 -45.86 -8.95
N ALA A 654 13.23 -46.28 -7.82
CA ALA A 654 12.29 -45.50 -7.00
C ALA A 654 12.87 -44.22 -6.36
N VAL A 655 14.20 -44.06 -6.35
CA VAL A 655 14.87 -42.89 -5.73
C VAL A 655 14.83 -41.65 -6.64
N ASN A 656 14.72 -41.82 -7.95
CA ASN A 656 14.82 -40.72 -8.92
C ASN A 656 13.47 -40.08 -9.32
N SER A 657 12.33 -40.61 -8.86
CA SER A 657 10.98 -40.12 -9.22
C SER A 657 10.40 -39.09 -8.23
N ILE A 658 11.25 -38.35 -7.50
CA ILE A 658 10.84 -37.39 -6.45
C ILE A 658 11.19 -35.93 -6.84
N LEU A 659 11.74 -35.67 -8.04
CA LEU A 659 12.12 -34.33 -8.51
C LEU A 659 11.73 -34.06 -9.98
N THR A 660 10.42 -33.95 -10.23
CA THR A 660 9.81 -33.15 -11.31
C THR A 660 8.55 -32.49 -10.78
#